data_AF-A0A968V7Z9-F1
#
_entry.id   AF-A0A968V7Z9-F1
#
_cell.length_a   1.000
_cell.length_b   1.000
_cell.length_c   1.000
_cell.angle_alpha   90.00
_cell.angle_beta   90.00
_cell.angle_gamma   90.00
#
_symmetry.space_group_name_H-M   'P 1'
#
loop_
_entity.id
_entity.type
_entity.pdbx_description
1 polymer ?
#
loop_
_entity_poly.entity_id
_entity_poly.type
_entity_poly.pdbx_seq_one_letter_code
_entity_poly.pdbx_strand_id
1 'polypeptide(L)'
;MMTKNSLLADLLHSFPELNIQVYFKSSLTALSHAMEDQVLADANTQSLVIASFQQARFYRQEAHRYRSIAKHTDQVYILSAPETEFSNSSEYYETIAFDPEDSLASEWHLVVIGKNYSYCLICQERETTPEVAEELDATRSFEGIWTFDRTISCRAAALLLDRILLYRPELAAKIAKAKVNHLPCCNPQTQQPMPSPATLNPDPFVQRLVTYLQAGQYKLTKAYRSIAAQEQKERLLNFITTAIRRSLNPEEILEVAVQELGQALGSCRCLIYQCRSSDRRVVINHEFLQDPQNPQVLPLKGLSLNLTEYVHWQNAGLEPLLISEITEPIPGWFPKILPPHSCLLVPVLYQSQLLGMIELHHYGAESYQWQEDEISLVQAIATQIGIGLIQADAYSNLEDLNQQLAALDRTRSNLVAITGHELRTPLSTIQVCLESLAAEPDMPLEMRQIMLKTALTDSERMRKLVQDFLTLSRLESGRVEWHPEPLSIQECVDLALSSLRSNERQEQPQIITRLPENLPPVQADGEWLVEVLTKLLDNACKFTSPQGQISVQTEFNGGIMLEVTVADTGRGIERNQLETVFDRFYQEEGALRRTTGGTGLGLAICRQIVTGWGGEIWADSAGKDQGSSFHFTIPIFTNNNNQ
;
A
#
# COMPACT_ATOMS: atom_id res chain seq x y z
N MET A 1 -68.79 -3.82 -23.59
CA MET A 1 -67.62 -2.92 -23.57
C MET A 1 -67.10 -2.89 -22.15
N MET A 2 -65.94 -3.50 -21.89
CA MET A 2 -65.28 -3.37 -20.59
C MET A 2 -65.01 -1.88 -20.36
N THR A 3 -65.51 -1.32 -19.26
CA THR A 3 -65.17 0.04 -18.86
C THR A 3 -63.70 0.08 -18.46
N LYS A 4 -62.83 0.38 -19.43
CA LYS A 4 -61.39 0.62 -19.24
C LYS A 4 -61.10 2.00 -18.61
N ASN A 5 -62.09 2.58 -17.93
CA ASN A 5 -61.97 3.92 -17.36
C ASN A 5 -61.34 3.81 -15.96
N SER A 6 -60.42 4.74 -15.69
CA SER A 6 -59.84 4.98 -14.37
C SER A 6 -60.95 5.33 -13.37
N LEU A 7 -60.92 4.71 -12.18
CA LEU A 7 -61.89 4.99 -11.12
C LEU A 7 -61.74 6.44 -10.63
N LEU A 8 -60.51 6.96 -10.61
CA LEU A 8 -60.21 8.35 -10.29
C LEU A 8 -60.90 9.31 -11.28
N ALA A 9 -60.83 9.02 -12.58
CA ALA A 9 -61.50 9.82 -13.61
C ALA A 9 -63.03 9.81 -13.47
N ASP A 10 -63.64 8.65 -13.19
CA ASP A 10 -65.08 8.52 -12.99
C ASP A 10 -65.59 9.29 -11.75
N LEU A 11 -64.76 9.39 -10.71
CA LEU A 11 -65.05 10.20 -9.52
C LEU A 11 -64.90 11.69 -9.77
N LEU A 12 -63.87 12.13 -10.49
CA LEU A 12 -63.70 13.54 -10.87
C LEU A 12 -64.83 14.03 -11.76
N HIS A 13 -65.37 13.17 -12.64
CA HIS A 13 -66.57 13.48 -13.41
C HIS A 13 -67.81 13.63 -12.51
N SER A 14 -67.92 12.84 -11.44
CA SER A 14 -69.05 12.90 -10.49
C SER A 14 -68.93 14.08 -9.51
N PHE A 15 -67.71 14.51 -9.20
CA PHE A 15 -67.38 15.56 -8.25
C PHE A 15 -66.23 16.43 -8.78
N PRO A 16 -66.52 17.44 -9.63
CA PRO A 16 -65.49 18.27 -10.26
C PRO A 16 -64.74 19.20 -9.29
N GLU A 17 -65.19 19.32 -8.04
CA GLU A 17 -64.56 20.14 -7.00
C GLU A 17 -63.40 19.43 -6.27
N LEU A 18 -63.12 18.16 -6.58
CA LEU A 18 -62.06 17.39 -5.93
C LEU A 18 -60.67 17.81 -6.42
N ASN A 19 -59.81 18.18 -5.48
CA ASN A 19 -58.41 18.52 -5.77
C ASN A 19 -57.54 17.26 -5.71
N ILE A 20 -56.87 16.94 -6.82
CA ILE A 20 -55.87 15.88 -6.90
C ILE A 20 -54.59 16.35 -6.22
N GLN A 21 -54.02 15.51 -5.37
CA GLN A 21 -52.73 15.75 -4.72
C GLN A 21 -51.73 14.67 -5.11
N VAL A 22 -50.44 14.99 -4.96
CA VAL A 22 -49.35 14.04 -5.17
C VAL A 22 -48.93 13.45 -3.83
N TYR A 23 -48.91 12.13 -3.76
CA TYR A 23 -48.48 11.34 -2.61
C TYR A 23 -47.26 10.48 -2.96
N PHE A 24 -46.37 10.31 -2.00
CA PHE A 24 -45.29 9.31 -2.10
C PHE A 24 -45.75 7.96 -1.57
N LYS A 25 -45.18 6.88 -2.08
CA LYS A 25 -45.49 5.49 -1.67
C LYS A 25 -45.50 5.30 -0.14
N SER A 26 -44.52 5.88 0.55
CA SER A 26 -44.39 5.80 2.00
C SER A 26 -45.56 6.44 2.75
N SER A 27 -46.01 7.60 2.28
CA SER A 27 -47.18 8.30 2.83
C SER A 27 -48.48 7.53 2.57
N LEU A 28 -48.64 6.94 1.38
CA LEU A 28 -49.81 6.12 1.06
C LEU A 28 -49.87 4.84 1.88
N THR A 29 -48.73 4.18 2.08
CA THR A 29 -48.65 2.98 2.91
C THR A 29 -49.01 3.30 4.37
N ALA A 30 -48.49 4.41 4.91
CA ALA A 30 -48.82 4.89 6.25
C ALA A 30 -50.32 5.23 6.39
N LEU A 31 -50.93 5.87 5.37
CA LEU A 31 -52.36 6.15 5.31
C LEU A 31 -53.18 4.84 5.28
N SER A 32 -52.81 3.88 4.44
CA SER A 32 -53.47 2.56 4.34
C SER A 32 -53.48 1.84 5.69
N HIS A 33 -52.31 1.73 6.33
CA HIS A 33 -52.17 1.06 7.63
C HIS A 33 -52.96 1.79 8.73
N ALA A 34 -52.96 3.13 8.75
CA ALA A 34 -53.75 3.88 9.71
C ALA A 34 -55.27 3.68 9.51
N MET A 35 -55.74 3.62 8.27
CA MET A 35 -57.15 3.35 7.93
C MET A 35 -57.55 1.93 8.33
N GLU A 36 -56.72 0.94 8.05
CA GLU A 36 -56.93 -0.47 8.40
C GLU A 36 -56.94 -0.69 9.93
N ASP A 37 -56.02 -0.06 10.65
CA ASP A 37 -55.96 -0.16 12.12
C ASP A 37 -57.20 0.44 12.78
N GLN A 38 -57.83 1.44 12.15
CA GLN A 38 -59.10 1.97 12.64
C GLN A 38 -60.21 0.91 12.53
N VAL A 39 -60.23 0.11 11.44
CA VAL A 39 -61.18 -1.00 11.29
C VAL A 39 -60.96 -2.06 12.36
N LEU A 40 -59.70 -2.40 12.65
CA LEU A 40 -59.36 -3.37 13.69
C LEU A 40 -59.68 -2.87 15.12
N ALA A 41 -59.64 -1.55 15.34
CA ALA A 41 -59.96 -0.95 16.64
C ALA A 41 -61.47 -0.90 16.91
N ASP A 42 -62.30 -0.79 15.88
CA ASP A 42 -63.77 -0.75 16.00
C ASP A 42 -64.40 -2.14 15.83
N ALA A 43 -64.08 -3.04 16.77
CA ALA A 43 -64.47 -4.46 16.72
C ALA A 43 -65.99 -4.72 16.75
N ASN A 44 -66.82 -3.73 17.07
CA ASN A 44 -68.27 -3.87 17.22
C ASN A 44 -69.09 -3.34 16.03
N THR A 45 -68.43 -2.91 14.94
CA THR A 45 -69.12 -2.39 13.75
C THR A 45 -68.84 -3.25 12.51
N GLN A 46 -69.92 -3.65 11.83
CA GLN A 46 -69.81 -4.19 10.47
C GLN A 46 -69.36 -3.05 9.56
N SER A 47 -68.14 -3.13 9.04
CA SER A 47 -67.57 -2.17 8.10
C SER A 47 -67.37 -2.79 6.73
N LEU A 48 -67.62 -2.03 5.66
CA LEU A 48 -67.27 -2.44 4.29
C LEU A 48 -65.82 -2.07 4.03
N VAL A 49 -65.00 -3.04 3.58
CA VAL A 49 -63.60 -2.82 3.19
C VAL A 49 -63.40 -3.32 1.76
N ILE A 50 -62.92 -2.44 0.88
CA ILE A 50 -62.55 -2.76 -0.50
C ILE A 50 -61.11 -2.28 -0.71
N ALA A 51 -60.20 -3.20 -0.99
CA ALA A 51 -58.78 -2.89 -1.22
C ALA A 51 -58.33 -3.42 -2.59
N SER A 52 -57.49 -2.66 -3.28
CA SER A 52 -56.90 -3.03 -4.57
C SER A 52 -55.39 -2.95 -4.50
N PHE A 53 -54.71 -4.00 -4.96
CA PHE A 53 -53.25 -4.10 -5.02
C PHE A 53 -52.80 -4.23 -6.47
N GLN A 54 -51.88 -3.36 -6.88
CA GLN A 54 -51.30 -3.34 -8.24
C GLN A 54 -50.70 -4.71 -8.63
N GLN A 55 -50.07 -5.41 -7.67
CA GLN A 55 -49.43 -6.71 -7.88
C GLN A 55 -49.71 -7.65 -6.69
N ALA A 56 -49.81 -8.95 -6.96
CA ALA A 56 -50.15 -9.94 -5.95
C ALA A 56 -49.09 -10.03 -4.83
N ARG A 57 -47.80 -9.77 -5.14
CA ARG A 57 -46.74 -9.74 -4.13
C ARG A 57 -46.97 -8.72 -3.01
N PHE A 58 -47.58 -7.56 -3.31
CA PHE A 58 -47.87 -6.53 -2.31
C PHE A 58 -49.01 -6.96 -1.39
N TYR A 59 -50.04 -7.63 -1.93
CA TYR A 59 -51.10 -8.22 -1.13
C TYR A 59 -50.56 -9.30 -0.16
N ARG A 60 -49.62 -10.16 -0.60
CA ARG A 60 -49.08 -11.24 0.25
C ARG A 60 -48.44 -10.73 1.54
N GLN A 61 -47.78 -9.57 1.48
CA GLN A 61 -47.17 -8.92 2.64
C GLN A 61 -48.23 -8.49 3.67
N GLU A 62 -49.44 -8.11 3.20
CA GLU A 62 -50.53 -7.58 4.03
C GLU A 62 -51.65 -8.59 4.32
N ALA A 63 -51.61 -9.79 3.72
CA ALA A 63 -52.70 -10.77 3.78
C ALA A 63 -53.15 -11.15 5.21
N HIS A 64 -52.21 -11.17 6.17
CA HIS A 64 -52.51 -11.43 7.58
C HIS A 64 -53.41 -10.35 8.20
N ARG A 65 -53.23 -9.07 7.82
CA ARG A 65 -54.07 -7.95 8.32
C ARG A 65 -55.49 -8.10 7.83
N TYR A 66 -55.69 -8.35 6.55
CA TYR A 66 -57.03 -8.55 5.98
C TYR A 66 -57.73 -9.79 6.54
N ARG A 67 -56.99 -10.86 6.87
CA ARG A 67 -57.55 -12.01 7.61
C ARG A 67 -58.02 -11.61 9.01
N SER A 68 -57.32 -10.69 9.67
CA SER A 68 -57.73 -10.18 10.98
C SER A 68 -58.95 -9.25 10.86
N ILE A 69 -59.02 -8.43 9.81
CA ILE A 69 -60.19 -7.58 9.52
C ILE A 69 -61.42 -8.45 9.22
N ALA A 70 -61.28 -9.51 8.43
CA ALA A 70 -62.38 -10.41 8.07
C ALA A 70 -62.98 -11.19 9.25
N LYS A 71 -62.28 -11.28 10.40
CA LYS A 71 -62.88 -11.81 11.64
C LYS A 71 -63.93 -10.88 12.24
N HIS A 72 -63.91 -9.60 11.89
CA HIS A 72 -64.79 -8.56 12.43
C HIS A 72 -65.90 -8.16 11.45
N THR A 73 -65.69 -8.35 10.14
CA THR A 73 -66.67 -8.02 9.10
C THR A 73 -66.69 -9.03 7.96
N ASP A 74 -67.90 -9.40 7.53
CA ASP A 74 -68.13 -10.28 6.38
C ASP A 74 -67.98 -9.57 5.02
N GLN A 75 -67.81 -8.24 5.03
CA GLN A 75 -67.80 -7.38 3.84
C GLN A 75 -66.39 -6.89 3.51
N VAL A 76 -65.50 -7.83 3.15
CA VAL A 76 -64.12 -7.56 2.73
C VAL A 76 -63.91 -8.07 1.30
N TYR A 77 -63.46 -7.19 0.42
CA TYR A 77 -63.21 -7.46 -0.99
C TYR A 77 -61.77 -7.02 -1.35
N ILE A 78 -60.98 -7.94 -1.89
CA ILE A 78 -59.58 -7.67 -2.26
C ILE A 78 -59.37 -7.94 -3.75
N LEU A 79 -58.94 -6.92 -4.47
CA LEU A 79 -58.66 -6.95 -5.89
C LEU A 79 -57.14 -7.02 -6.12
N SER A 80 -56.67 -7.90 -7.01
CA SER A 80 -55.28 -7.87 -7.50
C SER A 80 -55.15 -8.48 -8.88
N ALA A 81 -54.11 -8.10 -9.63
CA ALA A 81 -53.77 -8.73 -10.91
C ALA A 81 -53.30 -10.19 -10.70
N PRO A 82 -53.68 -11.13 -11.58
CA PRO A 82 -53.30 -12.53 -11.46
C PRO A 82 -51.80 -12.73 -11.71
N GLU A 83 -51.09 -13.14 -10.66
CA GLU A 83 -49.76 -13.77 -10.73
C GLU A 83 -49.89 -15.25 -10.32
N THR A 84 -48.81 -16.03 -10.39
CA THR A 84 -48.77 -17.52 -10.25
C THR A 84 -49.59 -18.15 -9.12
N GLU A 85 -50.02 -17.42 -8.08
CA GLU A 85 -50.77 -17.96 -6.94
C GLU A 85 -51.97 -17.07 -6.47
N PHE A 86 -52.37 -16.02 -7.20
CA PHE A 86 -53.54 -15.20 -6.81
C PHE A 86 -54.76 -15.55 -7.68
N SER A 87 -55.76 -16.18 -7.07
CA SER A 87 -57.01 -16.60 -7.73
C SER A 87 -58.25 -16.12 -6.97
N ASN A 88 -59.39 -16.16 -7.65
CA ASN A 88 -60.70 -15.94 -7.02
C ASN A 88 -60.93 -16.98 -5.93
N SER A 89 -61.25 -16.53 -4.71
CA SER A 89 -61.54 -17.36 -3.55
C SER A 89 -62.54 -16.66 -2.63
N SER A 90 -63.24 -17.45 -1.81
CA SER A 90 -64.25 -16.97 -0.85
C SER A 90 -64.02 -17.59 0.54
N GLU A 91 -62.76 -17.87 0.89
CA GLU A 91 -62.39 -18.56 2.13
C GLU A 91 -62.60 -17.68 3.37
N TYR A 92 -61.74 -16.68 3.56
CA TYR A 92 -61.79 -15.75 4.69
C TYR A 92 -62.47 -14.43 4.31
N TYR A 93 -62.27 -14.00 3.07
CA TYR A 93 -62.84 -12.81 2.43
C TYR A 93 -62.86 -13.04 0.92
N GLU A 94 -63.48 -12.13 0.17
CA GLU A 94 -63.57 -12.28 -1.28
C GLU A 94 -62.28 -11.79 -1.94
N THR A 95 -61.55 -12.68 -2.61
CA THR A 95 -60.47 -12.29 -3.53
C THR A 95 -61.00 -12.23 -4.97
N ILE A 96 -60.58 -11.21 -5.70
CA ILE A 96 -61.01 -10.91 -7.07
C ILE A 96 -59.76 -10.66 -7.92
N ALA A 97 -59.48 -11.59 -8.84
CA ALA A 97 -58.44 -11.45 -9.85
C ALA A 97 -59.00 -10.61 -11.02
N PHE A 98 -58.41 -9.45 -11.28
CA PHE A 98 -58.78 -8.57 -12.41
C PHE A 98 -57.77 -8.67 -13.55
N ASP A 99 -58.15 -8.29 -14.77
CA ASP A 99 -57.26 -8.36 -15.94
C ASP A 99 -56.05 -7.40 -15.78
N PRO A 100 -54.78 -7.84 -15.96
CA PRO A 100 -53.61 -6.95 -15.89
C PRO A 100 -53.67 -5.73 -16.81
N GLU A 101 -54.44 -5.78 -17.91
CA GLU A 101 -54.64 -4.68 -18.86
C GLU A 101 -55.75 -3.70 -18.42
N ASP A 102 -56.36 -3.92 -17.26
CA ASP A 102 -57.35 -3.03 -16.64
C ASP A 102 -56.65 -1.84 -15.96
N SER A 103 -57.27 -0.65 -15.97
CA SER A 103 -56.78 0.55 -15.28
C SER A 103 -56.50 0.32 -13.80
N LEU A 104 -57.21 -0.65 -13.18
CA LEU A 104 -56.98 -1.09 -11.79
C LEU A 104 -55.54 -1.54 -11.51
N ALA A 105 -54.80 -2.00 -12.52
CA ALA A 105 -53.39 -2.39 -12.37
C ALA A 105 -52.49 -1.19 -12.06
N SER A 106 -52.86 0.00 -12.52
CA SER A 106 -52.13 1.25 -12.30
C SER A 106 -52.65 2.08 -11.11
N GLU A 107 -53.71 1.62 -10.44
CA GLU A 107 -54.41 2.35 -9.40
C GLU A 107 -54.38 1.62 -8.03
N TRP A 108 -54.10 2.37 -6.97
CA TRP A 108 -54.23 1.96 -5.58
C TRP A 108 -55.59 2.41 -5.05
N HIS A 109 -56.40 1.45 -4.60
CA HIS A 109 -57.69 1.71 -3.96
C HIS A 109 -57.73 1.16 -2.54
N LEU A 110 -58.19 1.97 -1.59
CA LEU A 110 -58.65 1.51 -0.29
C LEU A 110 -59.90 2.31 0.10
N VAL A 111 -61.03 1.63 0.17
CA VAL A 111 -62.30 2.23 0.59
C VAL A 111 -62.83 1.48 1.80
N VAL A 112 -63.06 2.23 2.87
CA VAL A 112 -63.52 1.72 4.15
C VAL A 112 -64.75 2.51 4.59
N ILE A 113 -65.87 1.83 4.87
CA ILE A 113 -67.11 2.48 5.33
C ILE A 113 -67.64 1.76 6.57
N GLY A 114 -67.44 2.38 7.73
CA GLY A 114 -68.02 1.95 9.01
C GLY A 114 -69.29 2.73 9.35
N LYS A 115 -69.83 2.52 10.55
CA LYS A 115 -70.98 3.31 11.04
C LYS A 115 -70.61 4.77 11.29
N ASN A 116 -69.46 4.99 11.92
CA ASN A 116 -69.05 6.31 12.41
C ASN A 116 -67.85 6.91 11.66
N TYR A 117 -67.31 6.21 10.67
CA TYR A 117 -66.18 6.68 9.87
C TYR A 117 -66.30 6.20 8.42
N SER A 118 -65.67 6.97 7.52
CA SER A 118 -65.50 6.62 6.12
C SER A 118 -64.13 7.08 5.68
N TYR A 119 -63.41 6.22 4.97
CA TYR A 119 -62.12 6.51 4.37
C TYR A 119 -62.18 6.08 2.91
N CYS A 120 -61.71 6.94 2.03
CA CYS A 120 -61.57 6.64 0.62
C CYS A 120 -60.19 7.11 0.19
N LEU A 121 -59.36 6.20 -0.30
CA LEU A 121 -58.05 6.44 -0.87
C LEU A 121 -58.03 5.88 -2.28
N ILE A 122 -57.81 6.75 -3.27
CA ILE A 122 -57.81 6.40 -4.68
C ILE A 122 -56.66 7.16 -5.32
N CYS A 123 -55.63 6.43 -5.75
CA CYS A 123 -54.45 7.03 -6.34
C CYS A 123 -53.98 6.24 -7.55
N GLN A 124 -53.55 6.95 -8.60
CA GLN A 124 -52.94 6.39 -9.78
C GLN A 124 -51.42 6.62 -9.73
N GLU A 125 -50.64 5.63 -10.14
CA GLU A 125 -49.19 5.78 -10.24
C GLU A 125 -48.78 6.66 -11.42
N ARG A 126 -47.81 7.55 -11.20
CA ARG A 126 -47.22 8.36 -12.27
C ARG A 126 -46.00 7.62 -12.86
N GLU A 127 -46.01 7.37 -14.16
CA GLU A 127 -44.83 6.81 -14.84
C GLU A 127 -43.64 7.76 -14.70
N THR A 128 -42.63 7.35 -13.93
CA THR A 128 -41.33 8.02 -13.87
C THR A 128 -40.38 7.43 -14.90
N THR A 129 -39.59 8.27 -15.57
CA THR A 129 -38.57 7.85 -16.54
C THR A 129 -37.62 6.79 -15.95
N PRO A 130 -37.26 5.74 -16.71
CA PRO A 130 -36.62 4.53 -16.19
C PRO A 130 -35.22 4.75 -15.59
N GLU A 131 -34.54 5.87 -15.88
CA GLU A 131 -33.16 6.13 -15.40
C GLU A 131 -33.04 6.36 -13.88
N VAL A 132 -34.15 6.57 -13.15
CA VAL A 132 -34.14 6.90 -11.71
C VAL A 132 -34.79 5.80 -10.85
N ALA A 133 -35.37 4.76 -11.46
CA ALA A 133 -36.39 3.94 -10.82
C ALA A 133 -35.86 2.72 -10.01
N GLU A 134 -34.61 2.29 -10.19
CA GLU A 134 -34.16 1.01 -9.62
C GLU A 134 -33.61 1.10 -8.18
N GLU A 135 -33.09 2.26 -7.73
CA GLU A 135 -32.38 2.32 -6.44
C GLU A 135 -33.21 2.85 -5.25
N LEU A 136 -34.39 3.45 -5.49
CA LEU A 136 -35.20 4.06 -4.42
C LEU A 136 -36.71 3.84 -4.66
N ASP A 137 -37.25 2.66 -4.34
CA ASP A 137 -38.71 2.35 -4.39
C ASP A 137 -39.58 3.32 -3.53
N ALA A 138 -38.95 4.16 -2.71
CA ALA A 138 -39.56 5.25 -1.95
C ALA A 138 -39.86 6.53 -2.76
N THR A 139 -39.28 6.72 -3.95
CA THR A 139 -39.47 7.92 -4.79
C THR A 139 -40.66 7.80 -5.75
N ARG A 140 -41.33 6.64 -5.81
CA ARG A 140 -42.55 6.46 -6.61
C ARG A 140 -43.63 7.44 -6.15
N SER A 141 -44.09 8.26 -7.10
CA SER A 141 -45.12 9.27 -6.90
C SER A 141 -46.46 8.79 -7.43
N PHE A 142 -47.51 9.06 -6.68
CA PHE A 142 -48.88 8.73 -7.00
C PHE A 142 -49.69 10.02 -7.03
N GLU A 143 -50.63 10.15 -7.94
CA GLU A 143 -51.60 11.24 -7.96
C GLU A 143 -52.97 10.71 -7.57
N GLY A 144 -53.70 11.42 -6.71
CA GLY A 144 -55.01 10.93 -6.31
C GLY A 144 -55.69 11.78 -5.25
N ILE A 145 -56.67 11.16 -4.62
CA ILE A 145 -57.47 11.76 -3.56
C ILE A 145 -57.49 10.83 -2.34
N TRP A 146 -57.50 11.42 -1.15
CA TRP A 146 -58.02 10.75 0.03
C TRP A 146 -59.02 11.64 0.75
N THR A 147 -60.08 11.06 1.31
CA THR A 147 -61.14 11.83 1.97
C THR A 147 -61.84 11.06 3.09
N PHE A 148 -62.35 11.81 4.07
CA PHE A 148 -63.27 11.32 5.08
C PHE A 148 -64.75 11.46 4.68
N ASP A 149 -65.03 12.16 3.56
CA ASP A 149 -66.39 12.44 3.13
C ASP A 149 -67.13 11.13 2.78
N ARG A 150 -68.19 10.86 3.54
CA ARG A 150 -69.00 9.66 3.40
C ARG A 150 -69.69 9.60 2.03
N THR A 151 -70.07 10.74 1.45
CA THR A 151 -70.76 10.81 0.15
C THR A 151 -69.84 10.35 -0.97
N ILE A 152 -68.61 10.87 -0.98
CA ILE A 152 -67.58 10.50 -1.96
C ILE A 152 -67.16 9.04 -1.75
N SER A 153 -66.93 8.62 -0.50
CA SER A 153 -66.58 7.24 -0.15
C SER A 153 -67.65 6.24 -0.58
N CYS A 154 -68.93 6.55 -0.35
CA CYS A 154 -70.05 5.72 -0.79
C CYS A 154 -70.12 5.61 -2.31
N ARG A 155 -69.90 6.72 -3.04
CA ARG A 155 -69.89 6.70 -4.52
C ARG A 155 -68.75 5.84 -5.05
N ALA A 156 -67.55 5.98 -4.48
CA ALA A 156 -66.39 5.17 -4.83
C ALA A 156 -66.63 3.68 -4.57
N ALA A 157 -67.16 3.33 -3.39
CA ALA A 157 -67.53 1.96 -3.05
C ALA A 157 -68.59 1.38 -4.00
N ALA A 158 -69.59 2.18 -4.41
CA ALA A 158 -70.60 1.74 -5.37
C ALA A 158 -69.97 1.35 -6.72
N LEU A 159 -69.09 2.20 -7.26
CA LEU A 159 -68.37 1.96 -8.51
C LEU A 159 -67.48 0.72 -8.43
N LEU A 160 -66.74 0.55 -7.32
CA LEU A 160 -65.90 -0.63 -7.11
C LEU A 160 -66.72 -1.92 -6.97
N LEU A 161 -67.85 -1.89 -6.24
CA LEU A 161 -68.74 -3.04 -6.12
C LEU A 161 -69.40 -3.42 -7.46
N ASP A 162 -69.77 -2.43 -8.29
CA ASP A 162 -70.26 -2.69 -9.65
C ASP A 162 -69.17 -3.31 -10.53
N ARG A 163 -67.93 -2.88 -10.38
CA ARG A 163 -66.79 -3.47 -11.08
C ARG A 163 -66.47 -4.89 -10.59
N ILE A 164 -66.58 -5.17 -9.29
CA ILE A 164 -66.45 -6.52 -8.73
C ILE A 164 -67.51 -7.45 -9.31
N LEU A 165 -68.77 -6.99 -9.49
CA LEU A 165 -69.84 -7.80 -10.08
C LEU A 165 -69.56 -8.23 -11.52
N LEU A 166 -68.81 -7.42 -12.29
CA LEU A 166 -68.39 -7.78 -13.64
C LEU A 166 -67.41 -8.97 -13.63
N TYR A 167 -66.51 -9.01 -12.65
CA TYR A 167 -65.52 -10.08 -12.50
C TYR A 167 -66.08 -11.33 -11.78
N ARG A 168 -66.95 -11.15 -10.78
CA ARG A 168 -67.56 -12.24 -9.99
C ARG A 168 -69.08 -12.02 -9.83
N PRO A 169 -69.90 -12.40 -10.83
CA PRO A 169 -71.35 -12.21 -10.79
C PRO A 169 -72.04 -13.03 -9.68
N GLU A 170 -71.41 -14.11 -9.21
CA GLU A 170 -71.90 -14.95 -8.09
C GLU A 170 -72.02 -14.19 -6.76
N LEU A 171 -71.31 -13.08 -6.58
CA LEU A 171 -71.36 -12.25 -5.37
C LEU A 171 -72.56 -11.28 -5.33
N ALA A 172 -73.45 -11.31 -6.32
CA ALA A 172 -74.60 -10.40 -6.45
C ALA A 172 -75.43 -10.23 -5.16
N ALA A 173 -75.76 -11.33 -4.48
CA ALA A 173 -76.55 -11.28 -3.24
C ALA A 173 -75.79 -10.62 -2.07
N LYS A 174 -74.48 -10.91 -1.94
CA LYS A 174 -73.61 -10.36 -0.89
C LYS A 174 -73.37 -8.86 -1.09
N ILE A 175 -73.17 -8.46 -2.35
CA ILE A 175 -72.97 -7.07 -2.76
C ILE A 175 -74.26 -6.27 -2.61
N ALA A 176 -75.42 -6.82 -2.97
CA ALA A 176 -76.71 -6.17 -2.73
C ALA A 176 -76.92 -5.85 -1.23
N LYS A 177 -76.59 -6.81 -0.35
CA LYS A 177 -76.61 -6.60 1.11
C LYS A 177 -75.63 -5.51 1.55
N ALA A 178 -74.42 -5.48 0.98
CA ALA A 178 -73.42 -4.44 1.26
C ALA A 178 -73.93 -3.04 0.86
N LYS A 179 -74.51 -2.91 -0.33
CA LYS A 179 -75.08 -1.64 -0.84
C LYS A 179 -76.20 -1.12 0.06
N VAL A 180 -77.12 -2.00 0.49
CA VAL A 180 -78.23 -1.61 1.36
C VAL A 180 -77.74 -1.17 2.75
N ASN A 181 -76.80 -1.91 3.34
CA ASN A 181 -76.36 -1.67 4.72
C ASN A 181 -75.37 -0.50 4.86
N HIS A 182 -74.52 -0.27 3.86
CA HIS A 182 -73.41 0.69 3.97
C HIS A 182 -73.51 1.90 3.04
N LEU A 183 -74.37 1.88 2.00
CA LEU A 183 -74.48 2.95 0.99
C LEU A 183 -75.87 3.63 0.93
N PRO A 184 -76.45 4.12 2.06
CA PRO A 184 -77.76 4.78 2.04
C PRO A 184 -77.79 6.08 1.21
N CYS A 185 -76.63 6.72 1.02
CA CYS A 185 -76.45 7.99 0.32
C CYS A 185 -76.64 7.90 -1.21
N CYS A 186 -76.58 6.69 -1.79
CA CYS A 186 -76.68 6.50 -3.24
C CYS A 186 -78.10 6.16 -3.72
N ASN A 187 -79.07 6.05 -2.79
CA ASN A 187 -80.46 5.72 -3.11
C ASN A 187 -81.33 6.99 -3.03
N PRO A 188 -81.91 7.47 -4.16
CA PRO A 188 -82.67 8.73 -4.17
C PRO A 188 -84.00 8.70 -3.38
N GLN A 189 -84.40 7.56 -2.79
CA GLN A 189 -85.68 7.39 -2.10
C GLN A 189 -85.61 7.31 -0.56
N THR A 190 -84.43 7.38 0.06
CA THR A 190 -84.27 7.36 1.53
C THR A 190 -83.58 8.63 2.03
N GLN A 191 -84.35 9.71 2.21
CA GLN A 191 -83.91 10.88 2.97
C GLN A 191 -84.04 10.60 4.48
N GLN A 192 -83.04 9.94 5.07
CA GLN A 192 -82.79 10.06 6.51
C GLN A 192 -81.77 11.18 6.75
N PRO A 193 -81.94 12.02 7.78
CA PRO A 193 -80.98 13.07 8.10
C PRO A 193 -79.63 12.44 8.44
N MET A 194 -78.56 12.92 7.80
CA MET A 194 -77.19 12.56 8.14
C MET A 194 -76.92 12.89 9.62
N PRO A 195 -76.28 12.01 10.41
CA PRO A 195 -75.73 12.45 11.68
C PRO A 195 -74.69 13.55 11.42
N SER A 196 -74.80 14.66 12.15
CA SER A 196 -73.89 15.81 12.07
C SER A 196 -72.42 15.38 12.20
N PRO A 197 -71.44 16.13 11.63
CA PRO A 197 -70.01 15.78 11.64
C PRO A 197 -69.35 15.72 13.04
N ALA A 198 -70.13 15.94 14.11
CA ALA A 198 -69.65 16.34 15.43
C ALA A 198 -69.29 15.17 16.38
N THR A 199 -69.07 13.94 15.89
CA THR A 199 -68.69 12.81 16.76
C THR A 199 -67.59 11.90 16.19
N LEU A 200 -66.78 12.39 15.25
CA LEU A 200 -65.50 11.75 14.96
C LEU A 200 -64.45 12.37 15.87
N ASN A 201 -63.82 11.55 16.72
CA ASN A 201 -62.56 11.92 17.35
C ASN A 201 -61.44 11.45 16.40
N PRO A 202 -60.87 12.34 15.55
CA PRO A 202 -59.84 11.95 14.57
C PRO A 202 -58.49 11.60 15.24
N ASP A 203 -58.36 11.89 16.54
CA ASP A 203 -57.10 11.77 17.28
C ASP A 203 -56.42 10.39 17.17
N PRO A 204 -57.11 9.24 17.29
CA PRO A 204 -56.45 7.92 17.19
C PRO A 204 -55.91 7.63 15.79
N PHE A 205 -56.62 8.07 14.75
CA PHE A 205 -56.18 7.91 13.36
C PHE A 205 -54.97 8.81 13.07
N VAL A 206 -55.03 10.07 13.46
CA VAL A 206 -53.94 11.04 13.27
C VAL A 206 -52.69 10.59 14.02
N GLN A 207 -52.81 10.11 15.26
CA GLN A 207 -51.67 9.60 16.03
C GLN A 207 -50.99 8.40 15.35
N ARG A 208 -51.77 7.44 14.83
CA ARG A 208 -51.22 6.26 14.12
C ARG A 208 -50.55 6.66 12.81
N LEU A 209 -51.16 7.55 12.04
CA LEU A 209 -50.58 8.06 10.80
C LEU A 209 -49.23 8.75 11.06
N VAL A 210 -49.17 9.64 12.06
CA VAL A 210 -47.92 10.29 12.46
C VAL A 210 -46.86 9.26 12.86
N THR A 211 -47.25 8.23 13.62
CA THR A 211 -46.33 7.15 14.03
C THR A 211 -45.73 6.41 12.83
N TYR A 212 -46.54 6.03 11.85
CA TYR A 212 -46.05 5.34 10.65
C TYR A 212 -45.17 6.24 9.77
N LEU A 213 -45.52 7.54 9.63
CA LEU A 213 -44.70 8.51 8.91
C LEU A 213 -43.34 8.71 9.59
N GLN A 214 -43.29 8.84 10.91
CA GLN A 214 -42.05 8.93 11.68
C GLN A 214 -41.19 7.67 11.54
N ALA A 215 -41.80 6.48 11.62
CA ALA A 215 -41.09 5.23 11.42
C ALA A 215 -40.48 5.10 10.01
N GLY A 216 -41.21 5.54 8.98
CA GLY A 216 -40.72 5.60 7.60
C GLY A 216 -39.55 6.57 7.42
N GLN A 217 -39.67 7.79 7.94
CA GLN A 217 -38.60 8.80 7.90
C GLN A 217 -37.34 8.34 8.65
N TYR A 218 -37.51 7.66 9.79
CA TYR A 218 -36.41 7.09 10.55
C TYR A 218 -35.66 6.03 9.73
N LYS A 219 -36.38 5.12 9.04
CA LYS A 219 -35.76 4.11 8.16
C LYS A 219 -34.95 4.76 7.03
N LEU A 220 -35.52 5.77 6.36
CA LEU A 220 -34.83 6.51 5.30
C LEU A 220 -33.57 7.20 5.83
N THR A 221 -33.67 7.91 6.94
CA THR A 221 -32.53 8.61 7.55
C THR A 221 -31.43 7.61 7.95
N LYS A 222 -31.81 6.44 8.48
CA LYS A 222 -30.87 5.37 8.81
C LYS A 222 -30.16 4.83 7.55
N ALA A 223 -30.90 4.61 6.46
CA ALA A 223 -30.32 4.15 5.19
C ALA A 223 -29.35 5.18 4.60
N TYR A 224 -29.75 6.46 4.54
CA TYR A 224 -28.87 7.53 4.04
C TYR A 224 -27.60 7.69 4.87
N ARG A 225 -27.68 7.57 6.20
CA ARG A 225 -26.50 7.58 7.07
C ARG A 225 -25.55 6.43 6.76
N SER A 226 -26.08 5.23 6.51
CA SER A 226 -25.27 4.06 6.14
C SER A 226 -24.55 4.26 4.81
N ILE A 227 -25.25 4.78 3.80
CA ILE A 227 -24.67 5.04 2.48
C ILE A 227 -23.58 6.11 2.57
N ALA A 228 -23.83 7.22 3.28
CA ALA A 228 -22.85 8.28 3.45
C ALA A 228 -21.59 7.80 4.19
N ALA A 229 -21.75 6.96 5.22
CA ALA A 229 -20.62 6.36 5.94
C ALA A 229 -19.77 5.47 5.02
N GLN A 230 -20.41 4.67 4.16
CA GLN A 230 -19.71 3.80 3.21
C GLN A 230 -18.99 4.60 2.12
N GLU A 231 -19.60 5.66 1.60
CA GLU A 231 -18.94 6.56 0.65
C GLU A 231 -17.70 7.24 1.26
N GLN A 232 -17.80 7.70 2.51
CA GLN A 232 -16.68 8.30 3.23
C GLN A 232 -15.52 7.31 3.42
N LYS A 233 -15.82 6.05 3.72
CA LYS A 233 -14.85 4.95 3.83
C LYS A 233 -14.08 4.74 2.53
N GLU A 234 -14.78 4.66 1.40
CA GLU A 234 -14.16 4.47 0.09
C GLU A 234 -13.31 5.67 -0.33
N ARG A 235 -13.77 6.89 -0.06
CA ARG A 235 -13.00 8.11 -0.34
C ARG A 235 -11.67 8.11 0.41
N LEU A 236 -11.68 7.76 1.70
CA LEU A 236 -10.46 7.70 2.52
C LEU A 236 -9.46 6.67 1.98
N LEU A 237 -9.93 5.46 1.66
CA LEU A 237 -9.10 4.40 1.09
C LEU A 237 -8.46 4.84 -0.23
N ASN A 238 -9.25 5.44 -1.13
CA ASN A 238 -8.76 5.93 -2.41
C ASN A 238 -7.75 7.08 -2.25
N PHE A 239 -7.96 7.96 -1.28
CA PHE A 239 -7.03 9.05 -0.98
C PHE A 239 -5.68 8.52 -0.49
N ILE A 240 -5.67 7.64 0.51
CA ILE A 240 -4.45 7.03 1.04
C ILE A 240 -3.72 6.23 -0.05
N THR A 241 -4.46 5.45 -0.84
CA THR A 241 -3.89 4.72 -1.99
C THR A 241 -3.24 5.68 -3.00
N THR A 242 -3.86 6.84 -3.24
CA THR A 242 -3.31 7.87 -4.14
C THR A 242 -2.06 8.53 -3.54
N ALA A 243 -2.05 8.81 -2.23
CA ALA A 243 -0.88 9.34 -1.54
C ALA A 243 0.31 8.38 -1.62
N ILE A 244 0.07 7.09 -1.37
CA ILE A 244 1.07 6.01 -1.54
C ILE A 244 1.61 5.94 -2.96
N ARG A 245 0.76 6.17 -3.97
CA ARG A 245 1.22 6.18 -5.37
C ARG A 245 2.01 7.43 -5.76
N ARG A 246 1.80 8.56 -5.07
CA ARG A 246 2.44 9.85 -5.39
C ARG A 246 3.80 10.00 -4.73
N SER A 247 3.95 9.51 -3.51
CA SER A 247 5.22 9.55 -2.79
C SER A 247 5.80 8.15 -2.65
N LEU A 248 7.09 8.01 -2.96
CA LEU A 248 7.87 6.81 -2.69
C LEU A 248 8.67 6.93 -1.39
N ASN A 249 8.44 7.99 -0.61
CA ASN A 249 9.10 8.18 0.67
C ASN A 249 8.23 7.58 1.80
N PRO A 250 8.72 6.57 2.54
CA PRO A 250 8.00 5.97 3.65
C PRO A 250 7.51 6.99 4.69
N GLU A 251 8.31 8.01 5.01
CA GLU A 251 7.94 9.00 6.03
C GLU A 251 6.76 9.88 5.59
N GLU A 252 6.74 10.28 4.32
CA GLU A 252 5.62 11.06 3.77
C GLU A 252 4.35 10.23 3.68
N ILE A 253 4.46 8.96 3.28
CA ILE A 253 3.32 8.03 3.23
C ILE A 253 2.69 7.90 4.61
N LEU A 254 3.51 7.67 5.64
CA LEU A 254 3.04 7.49 7.01
C LEU A 254 2.48 8.77 7.62
N GLU A 255 3.10 9.93 7.35
CA GLU A 255 2.59 11.21 7.81
C GLU A 255 1.22 11.53 7.20
N VAL A 256 1.03 11.33 5.89
CA VAL A 256 -0.28 11.53 5.26
C VAL A 256 -1.31 10.54 5.83
N ALA A 257 -0.92 9.26 5.98
CA ALA A 257 -1.83 8.26 6.50
C ALA A 257 -2.27 8.53 7.95
N VAL A 258 -1.37 9.00 8.83
CA VAL A 258 -1.70 9.28 10.25
C VAL A 258 -2.67 10.45 10.37
N GLN A 259 -2.48 11.50 9.56
CA GLN A 259 -3.33 12.70 9.58
C GLN A 259 -4.74 12.37 9.08
N GLU A 260 -4.84 11.70 7.92
CA GLU A 260 -6.11 11.38 7.29
C GLU A 260 -6.91 10.35 8.09
N LEU A 261 -6.25 9.31 8.60
CA LEU A 261 -6.90 8.29 9.43
C LEU A 261 -7.42 8.90 10.73
N GLY A 262 -6.58 9.71 11.40
CA GLY A 262 -6.95 10.38 12.64
C GLY A 262 -8.12 11.35 12.48
N GLN A 263 -8.12 12.15 11.39
CA GLN A 263 -9.20 13.08 11.08
C GLN A 263 -10.51 12.36 10.72
N ALA A 264 -10.43 11.28 9.91
CA ALA A 264 -11.62 10.58 9.44
C ALA A 264 -12.36 9.81 10.54
N LEU A 265 -11.62 9.22 11.49
CA LEU A 265 -12.19 8.49 12.62
C LEU A 265 -12.54 9.40 13.82
N GLY A 266 -12.13 10.67 13.78
CA GLY A 266 -12.32 11.58 14.92
C GLY A 266 -11.64 11.09 16.20
N SER A 267 -10.59 10.26 16.07
CA SER A 267 -9.84 9.72 17.20
C SER A 267 -9.09 10.85 17.91
N CYS A 268 -8.99 10.78 19.24
CA CYS A 268 -8.26 11.79 20.00
C CYS A 268 -6.77 11.81 19.63
N ARG A 269 -6.20 10.61 19.38
CA ARG A 269 -4.85 10.42 18.89
C ARG A 269 -4.77 9.24 17.94
N CYS A 270 -3.99 9.39 16.87
CA CYS A 270 -3.59 8.30 15.98
C CYS A 270 -2.05 8.26 15.90
N LEU A 271 -1.47 7.07 16.01
CA LEU A 271 -0.04 6.82 15.86
C LEU A 271 0.17 5.82 14.73
N ILE A 272 1.18 6.06 13.91
CA ILE A 272 1.70 5.04 12.99
C ILE A 272 3.20 5.02 13.11
N TYR A 273 3.77 3.85 13.38
CA TYR A 273 5.21 3.69 13.50
C TYR A 273 5.66 2.39 12.84
N GLN A 274 6.87 2.42 12.28
CA GLN A 274 7.49 1.25 11.68
C GLN A 274 8.16 0.42 12.78
N CYS A 275 7.89 -0.88 12.79
CA CYS A 275 8.50 -1.81 13.72
C CYS A 275 8.50 -3.22 13.15
N ARG A 276 9.54 -3.98 13.44
CA ARG A 276 9.68 -5.41 13.15
C ARG A 276 9.48 -6.21 14.43
N SER A 277 9.16 -7.49 14.30
CA SER A 277 9.00 -8.39 15.45
C SER A 277 10.26 -8.56 16.30
N SER A 278 11.45 -8.30 15.72
CA SER A 278 12.73 -8.32 16.42
C SER A 278 13.05 -7.07 17.23
N ASP A 279 12.32 -5.98 16.99
CA ASP A 279 12.68 -4.67 17.52
C ASP A 279 12.31 -4.57 19.01
N ARG A 280 13.25 -4.06 19.82
CA ARG A 280 13.03 -3.88 21.26
C ARG A 280 12.49 -2.51 21.60
N ARG A 281 12.80 -1.51 20.78
CA ARG A 281 12.40 -0.12 20.95
C ARG A 281 12.06 0.49 19.61
N VAL A 282 11.09 1.39 19.61
CA VAL A 282 10.70 2.19 18.44
C VAL A 282 10.63 3.65 18.84
N VAL A 283 10.85 4.56 17.90
CA VAL A 283 10.61 6.00 18.09
C VAL A 283 9.32 6.36 17.36
N ILE A 284 8.42 7.06 18.05
CA ILE A 284 7.15 7.50 17.47
C ILE A 284 7.44 8.71 16.59
N ASN A 285 7.37 8.56 15.27
CA ASN A 285 7.65 9.65 14.33
C ASN A 285 6.40 10.30 13.74
N HIS A 286 5.28 9.56 13.69
CA HIS A 286 4.03 10.03 13.09
C HIS A 286 2.90 9.95 14.11
N GLU A 287 2.29 11.11 14.37
CA GLU A 287 1.23 11.29 15.34
C GLU A 287 0.22 12.32 14.81
N PHE A 288 -1.06 11.99 14.93
CA PHE A 288 -2.17 12.92 14.80
C PHE A 288 -2.78 13.16 16.18
N LEU A 289 -3.11 14.42 16.49
CA LEU A 289 -3.82 14.85 17.69
C LEU A 289 -5.01 15.72 17.29
N GLN A 290 -6.20 15.37 17.77
CA GLN A 290 -7.42 16.12 17.45
C GLN A 290 -7.44 17.53 18.08
N ASP A 291 -6.97 17.65 19.32
CA ASP A 291 -6.79 18.93 20.01
C ASP A 291 -5.35 19.03 20.55
N PRO A 292 -4.42 19.58 19.74
CA PRO A 292 -3.02 19.73 20.14
C PRO A 292 -2.80 20.68 21.32
N GLN A 293 -3.79 21.52 21.67
CA GLN A 293 -3.67 22.50 22.75
C GLN A 293 -4.17 21.97 24.09
N ASN A 294 -4.73 20.75 24.14
CA ASN A 294 -5.19 20.14 25.37
C ASN A 294 -4.01 19.78 26.28
N PRO A 295 -3.84 20.42 27.46
CA PRO A 295 -2.70 20.19 28.35
C PRO A 295 -2.73 18.79 29.00
N GLN A 296 -3.82 18.03 28.89
CA GLN A 296 -3.92 16.66 29.41
C GLN A 296 -3.35 15.61 28.45
N VAL A 297 -3.13 15.95 27.17
CA VAL A 297 -2.64 15.03 26.13
C VAL A 297 -1.29 15.53 25.60
N LEU A 298 -0.20 15.08 26.22
CA LEU A 298 1.17 15.44 25.81
C LEU A 298 1.57 14.72 24.52
N PRO A 299 2.18 15.39 23.52
CA PRO A 299 2.64 14.75 22.28
C PRO A 299 3.60 13.58 22.53
N LEU A 300 3.43 12.52 21.75
CA LEU A 300 4.30 11.33 21.77
C LEU A 300 5.37 11.36 20.68
N LYS A 301 5.21 12.21 19.67
CA LYS A 301 6.19 12.37 18.59
C LYS A 301 7.59 12.66 19.14
N GLY A 302 8.57 11.87 18.71
CA GLY A 302 9.97 11.92 19.15
C GLY A 302 10.30 11.10 20.41
N LEU A 303 9.31 10.51 21.08
CA LEU A 303 9.55 9.65 22.24
C LEU A 303 9.83 8.20 21.81
N SER A 304 10.66 7.51 22.59
CA SER A 304 10.98 6.10 22.37
C SER A 304 10.10 5.20 23.25
N LEU A 305 9.39 4.29 22.60
CA LEU A 305 8.57 3.26 23.23
C LEU A 305 9.35 1.95 23.36
N ASN A 306 9.33 1.33 24.53
CA ASN A 306 9.95 0.03 24.78
C ASN A 306 8.95 -1.10 24.51
N LEU A 307 9.06 -1.74 23.34
CA LEU A 307 8.16 -2.79 22.89
C LEU A 307 8.22 -4.03 23.80
N THR A 308 9.39 -4.30 24.42
CA THR A 308 9.55 -5.43 25.35
C THR A 308 8.90 -5.22 26.72
N GLU A 309 8.50 -3.99 27.04
CA GLU A 309 7.81 -3.68 28.30
C GLU A 309 6.36 -3.29 28.06
N TYR A 310 6.01 -2.88 26.84
CA TYR A 310 4.68 -2.40 26.47
C TYR A 310 3.69 -3.56 26.30
N VAL A 311 2.86 -3.79 27.31
CA VAL A 311 1.99 -4.98 27.40
C VAL A 311 1.00 -5.09 26.24
N HIS A 312 0.47 -3.97 25.74
CA HIS A 312 -0.50 -4.01 24.65
C HIS A 312 0.14 -4.40 23.32
N TRP A 313 1.40 -4.03 23.08
CA TRP A 313 2.14 -4.52 21.92
C TRP A 313 2.48 -6.00 22.05
N GLN A 314 2.84 -6.48 23.24
CA GLN A 314 3.10 -7.92 23.44
C GLN A 314 1.85 -8.79 23.21
N ASN A 315 0.68 -8.24 23.56
CA ASN A 315 -0.59 -8.90 23.32
C ASN A 315 -1.07 -8.73 21.88
N ALA A 316 -0.59 -7.69 21.17
CA ALA A 316 -0.88 -7.47 19.77
C ALA A 316 -0.05 -8.45 18.92
N GLY A 317 -0.71 -9.50 18.44
CA GLY A 317 -0.13 -10.44 17.49
C GLY A 317 -0.18 -9.92 16.05
N LEU A 318 -0.53 -10.82 15.12
CA LEU A 318 -0.81 -10.46 13.72
C LEU A 318 -2.29 -10.06 13.48
N GLU A 319 -3.07 -9.95 14.55
CA GLU A 319 -4.48 -9.57 14.51
C GLU A 319 -4.72 -8.27 15.30
N PRO A 320 -5.77 -7.49 14.99
CA PRO A 320 -6.12 -6.30 15.75
C PRO A 320 -6.37 -6.60 17.22
N LEU A 321 -5.84 -5.75 18.11
CA LEU A 321 -6.11 -5.81 19.54
C LEU A 321 -7.04 -4.65 19.94
N LEU A 322 -8.21 -5.00 20.46
CA LEU A 322 -9.21 -4.07 20.96
C LEU A 322 -9.15 -4.00 22.48
N ILE A 323 -9.05 -2.78 23.02
CA ILE A 323 -9.07 -2.52 24.46
C ILE A 323 -10.12 -1.45 24.74
N SER A 324 -11.27 -1.88 25.25
CA SER A 324 -12.44 -1.03 25.48
C SER A 324 -12.33 -0.16 26.74
N GLU A 325 -11.58 -0.61 27.76
CA GLU A 325 -11.42 0.13 29.00
C GLU A 325 -10.04 -0.14 29.63
N ILE A 326 -9.31 0.93 29.95
CA ILE A 326 -8.02 0.88 30.62
C ILE A 326 -8.17 1.55 31.99
N THR A 327 -8.21 0.72 33.04
CA THR A 327 -8.37 1.16 34.44
C THR A 327 -7.07 1.12 35.23
N GLU A 328 -6.07 0.37 34.76
CA GLU A 328 -4.76 0.21 35.40
C GLU A 328 -3.66 0.92 34.61
N PRO A 329 -2.57 1.37 35.27
CA PRO A 329 -1.41 1.92 34.58
C PRO A 329 -0.82 0.86 33.65
N ILE A 330 -0.66 1.22 32.37
CA ILE A 330 -0.18 0.32 31.33
C ILE A 330 1.33 0.07 31.52
N PRO A 331 1.79 -1.17 31.78
CA PRO A 331 3.21 -1.49 31.82
C PRO A 331 3.91 -1.11 30.51
N GLY A 332 5.10 -0.51 30.62
CA GLY A 332 5.89 -0.04 29.48
C GLY A 332 5.36 1.21 28.78
N TRP A 333 4.22 1.77 29.24
CA TRP A 333 3.73 3.06 28.77
C TRP A 333 4.54 4.23 29.35
N PHE A 334 4.46 5.38 28.69
CA PHE A 334 5.23 6.56 29.06
C PHE A 334 4.91 7.01 30.51
N PRO A 335 5.89 7.05 31.43
CA PRO A 335 5.65 7.19 32.88
C PRO A 335 5.12 8.56 33.33
N LYS A 336 4.95 9.51 32.40
CA LYS A 336 4.44 10.87 32.67
C LYS A 336 3.25 11.25 31.79
N ILE A 337 2.74 10.32 31.01
CA ILE A 337 1.69 10.57 30.03
C ILE A 337 0.49 9.74 30.42
N LEU A 338 -0.67 10.41 30.49
CA LEU A 338 -1.92 9.75 30.83
C LEU A 338 -2.17 8.60 29.83
N PRO A 339 -2.47 7.38 30.29
CA PRO A 339 -2.88 6.31 29.40
C PRO A 339 -4.24 6.66 28.76
N PRO A 340 -4.50 6.21 27.52
CA PRO A 340 -5.82 6.35 26.93
C PRO A 340 -6.86 5.52 27.70
N HIS A 341 -8.14 5.90 27.65
CA HIS A 341 -9.21 5.09 28.25
C HIS A 341 -9.59 3.89 27.39
N SER A 342 -9.44 4.01 26.07
CA SER A 342 -9.61 2.89 25.14
C SER A 342 -8.61 3.01 23.99
N CYS A 343 -8.22 1.86 23.44
CA CYS A 343 -7.17 1.75 22.44
C CYS A 343 -7.52 0.66 21.41
N LEU A 344 -7.22 0.93 20.15
CA LEU A 344 -7.23 -0.05 19.07
C LEU A 344 -5.82 -0.12 18.47
N LEU A 345 -5.22 -1.31 18.46
CA LEU A 345 -3.93 -1.57 17.82
C LEU A 345 -4.18 -2.44 16.58
N VAL A 346 -3.65 -2.02 15.43
CA VAL A 346 -3.77 -2.75 14.16
C VAL A 346 -2.40 -2.93 13.53
N PRO A 347 -1.95 -4.17 13.29
CA PRO A 347 -0.65 -4.41 12.69
C PRO A 347 -0.66 -4.06 11.21
N VAL A 348 0.41 -3.40 10.76
CA VAL A 348 0.70 -3.16 9.34
C VAL A 348 1.48 -4.37 8.83
N LEU A 349 0.84 -5.17 7.98
CA LEU A 349 1.38 -6.45 7.51
C LEU A 349 1.55 -6.45 5.99
N TYR A 350 2.58 -7.16 5.53
CA TYR A 350 2.72 -7.59 4.14
C TYR A 350 3.18 -9.05 4.12
N GLN A 351 2.44 -9.94 3.43
CA GLN A 351 2.75 -11.38 3.39
C GLN A 351 3.05 -11.99 4.78
N SER A 352 2.25 -11.64 5.79
CA SER A 352 2.42 -12.07 7.19
C SER A 352 3.68 -11.56 7.91
N GLN A 353 4.44 -10.65 7.30
CA GLN A 353 5.53 -9.93 7.95
C GLN A 353 5.03 -8.62 8.57
N LEU A 354 5.39 -8.37 9.83
CA LEU A 354 5.11 -7.12 10.53
C LEU A 354 6.05 -6.01 10.04
N LEU A 355 5.45 -4.92 9.55
CA LEU A 355 6.17 -3.73 9.06
C LEU A 355 5.96 -2.52 9.97
N GLY A 356 4.90 -2.53 10.78
CA GLY A 356 4.56 -1.43 11.67
C GLY A 356 3.28 -1.68 12.45
N MET A 357 2.87 -0.68 13.20
CA MET A 357 1.64 -0.69 13.99
C MET A 357 0.91 0.63 13.82
N ILE A 358 -0.42 0.54 13.74
CA ILE A 358 -1.32 1.67 13.86
C ILE A 358 -1.96 1.60 15.25
N GLU A 359 -1.93 2.69 16.00
CA GLU A 359 -2.64 2.80 17.27
C GLU A 359 -3.62 3.96 17.25
N LEU A 360 -4.85 3.71 17.66
CA LEU A 360 -5.87 4.73 17.86
C LEU A 360 -6.25 4.80 19.33
N HIS A 361 -6.19 6.00 19.88
CA HIS A 361 -6.38 6.25 21.31
C HIS A 361 -7.56 7.20 21.52
N HIS A 362 -8.38 6.89 22.52
CA HIS A 362 -9.47 7.75 22.96
C HIS A 362 -9.29 8.18 24.42
N TYR A 363 -9.47 9.48 24.67
CA TYR A 363 -9.24 10.12 25.98
C TYR A 363 -10.53 10.70 26.61
N GLY A 364 -11.71 10.46 26.03
CA GLY A 364 -12.98 10.96 26.53
C GLY A 364 -13.40 10.34 27.88
N ALA A 365 -14.31 10.98 28.60
CA ALA A 365 -14.73 10.55 29.94
C ALA A 365 -15.49 9.21 29.98
N GLU A 366 -15.99 8.73 28.83
CA GLU A 366 -16.68 7.45 28.68
C GLU A 366 -15.83 6.50 27.82
N SER A 367 -16.01 5.19 28.01
CA SER A 367 -15.33 4.17 27.20
C SER A 367 -15.86 4.20 25.76
N TYR A 368 -14.94 4.23 24.79
CA TYR A 368 -15.29 4.18 23.37
C TYR A 368 -15.34 2.72 22.90
N GLN A 369 -16.49 2.31 22.36
CA GLN A 369 -16.65 1.00 21.73
C GLN A 369 -16.41 1.12 20.23
N TRP A 370 -15.22 0.71 19.81
CA TRP A 370 -14.84 0.61 18.40
C TRP A 370 -15.80 -0.34 17.65
N GLN A 371 -16.39 0.15 16.57
CA GLN A 371 -17.32 -0.60 15.74
C GLN A 371 -16.57 -1.50 14.75
N GLU A 372 -17.19 -2.62 14.34
CA GLU A 372 -16.59 -3.55 13.36
C GLU A 372 -16.21 -2.85 12.04
N ASP A 373 -17.01 -1.86 11.62
CA ASP A 373 -16.76 -1.08 10.40
C ASP A 373 -15.51 -0.22 10.50
N GLU A 374 -15.23 0.34 11.68
CA GLU A 374 -14.04 1.15 11.95
C GLU A 374 -12.78 0.27 11.97
N ILE A 375 -12.84 -0.87 12.66
CA ILE A 375 -11.75 -1.85 12.70
C ILE A 375 -11.42 -2.31 11.28
N SER A 376 -12.44 -2.67 10.49
CA SER A 376 -12.28 -3.10 9.10
C SER A 376 -11.67 -2.01 8.21
N LEU A 377 -11.99 -0.73 8.45
CA LEU A 377 -11.40 0.39 7.72
C LEU A 377 -9.91 0.56 8.08
N VAL A 378 -9.57 0.53 9.37
CA VAL A 378 -8.17 0.65 9.82
C VAL A 378 -7.33 -0.51 9.28
N GLN A 379 -7.85 -1.74 9.29
CA GLN A 379 -7.18 -2.91 8.70
C GLN A 379 -6.95 -2.76 7.19
N ALA A 380 -7.95 -2.25 6.45
CA ALA A 380 -7.81 -2.01 5.02
C ALA A 380 -6.73 -0.94 4.74
N ILE A 381 -6.68 0.11 5.56
CA ILE A 381 -5.64 1.15 5.47
C ILE A 381 -4.27 0.60 5.85
N ALA A 382 -4.16 -0.17 6.93
CA ALA A 382 -2.93 -0.85 7.33
C ALA A 382 -2.39 -1.74 6.21
N THR A 383 -3.27 -2.45 5.49
CA THR A 383 -2.89 -3.25 4.34
C THR A 383 -2.32 -2.39 3.21
N GLN A 384 -2.96 -1.25 2.89
CA GLN A 384 -2.45 -0.33 1.86
C GLN A 384 -1.10 0.27 2.25
N ILE A 385 -0.94 0.71 3.51
CA ILE A 385 0.32 1.23 4.04
C ILE A 385 1.41 0.16 3.92
N GLY A 386 1.13 -1.09 4.29
CA GLY A 386 2.08 -2.20 4.17
C GLY A 386 2.59 -2.40 2.74
N ILE A 387 1.70 -2.33 1.76
CA ILE A 387 2.05 -2.37 0.33
C ILE A 387 2.95 -1.17 -0.03
N GLY A 388 2.57 0.03 0.40
CA GLY A 388 3.32 1.26 0.13
C GLY A 388 4.75 1.25 0.70
N LEU A 389 4.92 0.75 1.93
CA LEU A 389 6.23 0.66 2.58
C LEU A 389 7.16 -0.31 1.84
N ILE A 390 6.68 -1.49 1.44
CA ILE A 390 7.47 -2.45 0.66
C ILE A 390 7.83 -1.88 -0.71
N GLN A 391 6.90 -1.18 -1.35
CA GLN A 391 7.16 -0.55 -2.64
C GLN A 391 8.25 0.53 -2.53
N ALA A 392 8.21 1.35 -1.48
CA ALA A 392 9.21 2.37 -1.21
C ALA A 392 10.59 1.77 -0.94
N ASP A 393 10.68 0.73 -0.10
CA ASP A 393 11.94 0.01 0.18
C ASP A 393 12.53 -0.62 -1.08
N ALA A 394 11.69 -1.30 -1.88
CA ALA A 394 12.12 -1.89 -3.15
C ALA A 394 12.66 -0.84 -4.13
N TYR A 395 12.02 0.35 -4.19
CA TYR A 395 12.48 1.44 -5.05
C TYR A 395 13.82 2.00 -4.58
N SER A 396 14.00 2.23 -3.28
CA SER A 396 15.27 2.69 -2.71
C SER A 396 16.40 1.72 -3.00
N ASN A 397 16.17 0.42 -2.78
CA ASN A 397 17.15 -0.63 -3.06
C ASN A 397 17.53 -0.69 -4.55
N LEU A 398 16.55 -0.49 -5.44
CA LEU A 398 16.79 -0.46 -6.88
C LEU A 398 17.64 0.75 -7.29
N GLU A 399 17.34 1.93 -6.72
CA GLU A 399 18.11 3.15 -6.96
C GLU A 399 19.56 3.01 -6.49
N ASP A 400 19.78 2.49 -5.28
CA ASP A 400 21.12 2.22 -4.74
C ASP A 400 21.91 1.25 -5.64
N LEU A 401 21.27 0.17 -6.08
CA LEU A 401 21.90 -0.81 -6.97
C LEU A 401 22.24 -0.19 -8.34
N ASN A 402 21.36 0.64 -8.89
CA ASN A 402 21.62 1.37 -10.14
C ASN A 402 22.81 2.32 -10.00
N GLN A 403 22.92 3.02 -8.87
CA GLN A 403 24.05 3.91 -8.60
C GLN A 403 25.37 3.14 -8.49
N GLN A 404 25.37 1.99 -7.80
CA GLN A 404 26.53 1.09 -7.72
C GLN A 404 26.94 0.58 -9.11
N LEU A 405 25.96 0.17 -9.93
CA LEU A 405 26.19 -0.33 -11.28
C LEU A 405 26.76 0.77 -12.18
N ALA A 406 26.22 1.99 -12.11
CA ALA A 406 26.75 3.14 -12.84
C ALA A 406 28.18 3.51 -12.41
N ALA A 407 28.50 3.40 -11.12
CA ALA A 407 29.87 3.63 -10.61
C ALA A 407 30.85 2.56 -11.12
N LEU A 408 30.42 1.29 -11.16
CA LEU A 408 31.20 0.19 -11.72
C LEU A 408 31.44 0.40 -13.23
N ASP A 409 30.42 0.75 -13.99
CA ASP A 409 30.52 1.00 -15.43
C ASP A 409 31.46 2.18 -15.76
N ARG A 410 31.41 3.25 -14.96
CA ARG A 410 32.38 4.37 -15.06
C ARG A 410 33.81 3.88 -14.82
N THR A 411 34.02 3.10 -13.76
CA THR A 411 35.33 2.54 -13.42
C THR A 411 35.85 1.64 -14.54
N ARG A 412 35.01 0.75 -15.08
CA ARG A 412 35.32 -0.10 -16.23
C ARG A 412 35.68 0.71 -17.47
N SER A 413 34.91 1.75 -17.77
CA SER A 413 35.14 2.61 -18.94
C SER A 413 36.45 3.38 -18.82
N ASN A 414 36.76 3.91 -17.64
CA ASN A 414 38.04 4.57 -17.35
C ASN A 414 39.22 3.62 -17.55
N LEU A 415 39.11 2.37 -17.10
CA LEU A 415 40.17 1.36 -17.31
C LEU A 415 40.39 1.07 -18.79
N VAL A 416 39.33 0.92 -19.58
CA VAL A 416 39.44 0.70 -21.03
C VAL A 416 40.11 1.90 -21.70
N ALA A 417 39.74 3.13 -21.31
CA ALA A 417 40.33 4.34 -21.85
C ALA A 417 41.84 4.46 -21.52
N ILE A 418 42.21 4.24 -20.26
CA ILE A 418 43.61 4.30 -19.81
C ILE A 418 44.45 3.21 -20.46
N THR A 419 43.95 1.97 -20.50
CA THR A 419 44.62 0.84 -21.18
C THR A 419 44.86 1.17 -22.65
N GLY A 420 43.86 1.73 -23.33
CA GLY A 420 43.99 2.17 -24.72
C GLY A 420 45.07 3.24 -24.91
N HIS A 421 45.19 4.20 -23.99
CA HIS A 421 46.22 5.24 -24.03
C HIS A 421 47.64 4.70 -23.79
N GLU A 422 47.80 3.85 -22.78
CA GLU A 422 49.10 3.25 -22.43
C GLU A 422 49.61 2.26 -23.47
N LEU A 423 48.72 1.61 -24.23
CA LEU A 423 49.10 0.78 -25.38
C LEU A 423 49.40 1.61 -26.64
N ARG A 424 48.64 2.69 -26.89
CA ARG A 424 48.80 3.52 -28.09
C ARG A 424 50.16 4.22 -28.14
N THR A 425 50.64 4.74 -27.00
CA THR A 425 51.90 5.49 -26.97
C THR A 425 53.11 4.69 -27.48
N PRO A 426 53.47 3.53 -26.89
CA PRO A 426 54.63 2.75 -27.38
C PRO A 426 54.41 2.24 -28.80
N LEU A 427 53.18 1.89 -29.18
CA LEU A 427 52.86 1.47 -30.55
C LEU A 427 53.15 2.59 -31.57
N SER A 428 52.76 3.82 -31.27
CA SER A 428 53.05 4.98 -32.12
C SER A 428 54.55 5.25 -32.23
N THR A 429 55.31 5.15 -31.13
CA THR A 429 56.77 5.32 -31.16
C THR A 429 57.43 4.25 -32.03
N ILE A 430 57.05 2.98 -31.87
CA ILE A 430 57.56 1.86 -32.66
C ILE A 430 57.27 2.11 -34.15
N GLN A 431 56.03 2.48 -34.47
CA GLN A 431 55.62 2.74 -35.84
C GLN A 431 56.45 3.87 -36.48
N VAL A 432 56.60 5.02 -35.80
CA VAL A 432 57.40 6.14 -36.30
C VAL A 432 58.87 5.73 -36.50
N CYS A 433 59.46 4.99 -35.55
CA CYS A 433 60.83 4.51 -35.69
C CYS A 433 61.00 3.60 -36.92
N LEU A 434 60.08 2.67 -37.12
CA LEU A 434 60.12 1.74 -38.25
C LEU A 434 59.84 2.44 -39.59
N GLU A 435 58.91 3.39 -39.63
CA GLU A 435 58.60 4.20 -40.82
C GLU A 435 59.78 5.07 -41.24
N SER A 436 60.44 5.75 -40.29
CA SER A 436 61.65 6.54 -40.58
C SER A 436 62.82 5.67 -41.08
N LEU A 437 63.01 4.49 -40.46
CA LEU A 437 64.03 3.53 -40.91
C LEU A 437 63.76 3.01 -42.34
N ALA A 438 62.49 2.88 -42.73
CA ALA A 438 62.10 2.45 -44.07
C ALA A 438 62.19 3.58 -45.11
N ALA A 439 61.84 4.81 -44.72
CA ALA A 439 61.80 5.96 -45.62
C ALA A 439 63.19 6.55 -45.92
N GLU A 440 64.14 6.46 -44.97
CA GLU A 440 65.47 7.07 -45.08
C GLU A 440 66.60 6.02 -45.03
N PRO A 441 66.88 5.31 -46.14
CA PRO A 441 67.92 4.27 -46.18
C PRO A 441 69.35 4.81 -45.98
N ASP A 442 69.58 6.11 -46.22
CA ASP A 442 70.88 6.78 -46.06
C ASP A 442 71.11 7.36 -44.64
N MET A 443 70.23 7.07 -43.68
CA MET A 443 70.33 7.53 -42.28
C MET A 443 71.68 7.15 -41.62
N PRO A 444 72.32 8.06 -40.86
CA PRO A 444 73.54 7.77 -40.10
C PRO A 444 73.39 6.55 -39.18
N LEU A 445 74.45 5.74 -39.06
CA LEU A 445 74.45 4.49 -38.30
C LEU A 445 74.03 4.70 -36.82
N GLU A 446 74.49 5.78 -36.20
CA GLU A 446 74.14 6.13 -34.82
C GLU A 446 72.64 6.36 -34.64
N MET A 447 72.04 7.14 -35.54
CA MET A 447 70.60 7.43 -35.50
C MET A 447 69.77 6.16 -35.77
N ARG A 448 70.21 5.32 -36.72
CA ARG A 448 69.60 4.01 -37.00
C ARG A 448 69.61 3.11 -35.76
N GLN A 449 70.73 3.06 -35.05
CA GLN A 449 70.85 2.29 -33.81
C GLN A 449 69.96 2.83 -32.70
N ILE A 450 69.84 4.17 -32.57
CA ILE A 450 68.92 4.80 -31.62
C ILE A 450 67.48 4.40 -31.93
N MET A 451 67.02 4.51 -33.18
CA MET A 451 65.65 4.16 -33.57
C MET A 451 65.34 2.68 -33.33
N LEU A 452 66.24 1.77 -33.72
CA LEU A 452 66.08 0.33 -33.44
C LEU A 452 66.03 0.04 -31.94
N LYS A 453 66.90 0.67 -31.16
CA LYS A 453 66.92 0.52 -29.70
C LYS A 453 65.65 1.05 -29.06
N THR A 454 65.15 2.21 -29.49
CA THR A 454 63.89 2.78 -29.02
C THR A 454 62.71 1.86 -29.35
N ALA A 455 62.61 1.37 -30.59
CA ALA A 455 61.56 0.44 -30.99
C ALA A 455 61.58 -0.87 -30.19
N LEU A 456 62.76 -1.45 -29.98
CA LEU A 456 62.91 -2.66 -29.15
C LEU A 456 62.53 -2.42 -27.69
N THR A 457 62.92 -1.26 -27.14
CA THR A 457 62.59 -0.89 -25.75
C THR A 457 61.09 -0.71 -25.57
N ASP A 458 60.42 -0.02 -26.49
CA ASP A 458 58.97 0.18 -26.43
C ASP A 458 58.19 -1.11 -26.72
N SER A 459 58.72 -2.01 -27.56
CA SER A 459 58.14 -3.34 -27.79
C SER A 459 58.18 -4.19 -26.51
N GLU A 460 59.30 -4.18 -25.80
CA GLU A 460 59.45 -4.90 -24.53
C GLU A 460 58.56 -4.30 -23.44
N ARG A 461 58.46 -2.97 -23.39
CA ARG A 461 57.52 -2.27 -22.51
C ARG A 461 56.07 -2.69 -22.79
N MET A 462 55.68 -2.77 -24.06
CA MET A 462 54.33 -3.21 -24.45
C MET A 462 54.08 -4.66 -24.05
N ARG A 463 55.06 -5.55 -24.22
CA ARG A 463 55.00 -6.94 -23.77
C ARG A 463 54.75 -7.03 -22.25
N LYS A 464 55.51 -6.27 -21.44
CA LYS A 464 55.34 -6.21 -19.98
C LYS A 464 53.96 -5.66 -19.58
N LEU A 465 53.47 -4.62 -20.27
CA LEU A 465 52.12 -4.07 -20.05
C LEU A 465 51.01 -5.10 -20.28
N VAL A 466 51.06 -5.82 -21.41
CA VAL A 466 50.06 -6.85 -21.74
C VAL A 466 50.12 -7.99 -20.73
N GLN A 467 51.33 -8.41 -20.34
CA GLN A 467 51.50 -9.47 -19.34
C GLN A 467 50.96 -9.04 -17.97
N ASP A 468 51.34 -7.86 -17.47
CA ASP A 468 50.83 -7.30 -16.21
C ASP A 468 49.29 -7.20 -16.23
N PHE A 469 48.70 -6.78 -17.35
CA PHE A 469 47.25 -6.71 -17.52
C PHE A 469 46.55 -8.08 -17.46
N LEU A 470 47.10 -9.08 -18.16
CA LEU A 470 46.57 -10.45 -18.12
C LEU A 470 46.69 -11.06 -16.72
N THR A 471 47.81 -10.82 -16.05
CA THR A 471 48.05 -11.25 -14.67
C THR A 471 47.02 -10.64 -13.73
N LEU A 472 46.82 -9.31 -13.78
CA LEU A 472 45.83 -8.62 -12.96
C LEU A 472 44.40 -9.12 -13.25
N SER A 473 44.04 -9.29 -14.53
CA SER A 473 42.72 -9.80 -14.91
C SER A 473 42.45 -11.21 -14.38
N ARG A 474 43.46 -12.08 -14.31
CA ARG A 474 43.31 -13.42 -13.74
C ARG A 474 43.10 -13.36 -12.24
N LEU A 475 43.91 -12.57 -11.53
CA LEU A 475 43.79 -12.36 -10.07
C LEU A 475 42.39 -11.82 -9.70
N GLU A 476 41.91 -10.78 -10.39
CA GLU A 476 40.62 -10.15 -10.10
C GLU A 476 39.41 -11.03 -10.47
N SER A 477 39.56 -11.91 -11.45
CA SER A 477 38.50 -12.85 -11.81
C SER A 477 38.35 -14.02 -10.83
N GLY A 478 39.24 -14.13 -9.83
CA GLY A 478 39.27 -15.25 -8.89
C GLY A 478 39.62 -16.59 -9.53
N ARG A 479 40.18 -16.59 -10.75
CA ARG A 479 40.49 -17.79 -11.54
C ARG A 479 41.92 -18.30 -11.33
N VAL A 480 42.63 -17.77 -10.34
CA VAL A 480 43.98 -18.21 -10.01
C VAL A 480 43.87 -19.44 -9.12
N GLU A 481 44.43 -20.56 -9.59
CA GLU A 481 44.67 -21.73 -8.75
C GLU A 481 45.96 -21.48 -7.96
N TRP A 482 45.83 -21.38 -6.63
CA TRP A 482 46.95 -21.15 -5.72
C TRP A 482 47.59 -22.48 -5.34
N HIS A 483 48.92 -22.54 -5.38
CA HIS A 483 49.70 -23.70 -4.93
C HIS A 483 50.52 -23.33 -3.69
N PRO A 484 49.88 -23.13 -2.52
CA PRO A 484 50.59 -22.70 -1.33
C PRO A 484 51.48 -23.83 -0.78
N GLU A 485 52.76 -23.54 -0.60
CA GLU A 485 53.75 -24.44 -0.03
C GLU A 485 54.57 -23.75 1.08
N PRO A 486 55.19 -24.51 2.00
CA PRO A 486 56.08 -23.95 2.99
C PRO A 486 57.38 -23.44 2.34
N LEU A 487 57.60 -22.12 2.39
CA LEU A 487 58.72 -21.46 1.72
C LEU A 487 59.63 -20.71 2.70
N SER A 488 60.92 -20.65 2.38
CA SER A 488 61.85 -19.73 3.03
C SER A 488 61.74 -18.35 2.41
N ILE A 489 61.41 -17.34 3.21
CA ILE A 489 61.36 -15.95 2.74
C ILE A 489 62.73 -15.47 2.25
N GLN A 490 63.82 -15.97 2.84
CA GLN A 490 65.18 -15.63 2.44
C GLN A 490 65.47 -16.12 1.02
N GLU A 491 65.11 -17.35 0.69
CA GLU A 491 65.28 -17.90 -0.67
C GLU A 491 64.46 -17.11 -1.70
N CYS A 492 63.24 -16.71 -1.34
CA CYS A 492 62.38 -15.91 -2.22
C CYS A 492 62.97 -14.51 -2.49
N VAL A 493 63.55 -13.88 -1.46
CA VAL A 493 64.27 -12.60 -1.60
C VAL A 493 65.50 -12.75 -2.48
N ASP A 494 66.30 -13.82 -2.29
CA ASP A 494 67.49 -14.07 -3.10
C ASP A 494 67.15 -14.33 -4.58
N LEU A 495 66.05 -15.03 -4.86
CA LEU A 495 65.52 -15.23 -6.21
C LEU A 495 65.07 -13.92 -6.86
N ALA A 496 64.34 -13.07 -6.12
CA ALA A 496 63.91 -11.75 -6.60
C ALA A 496 65.12 -10.84 -6.92
N LEU A 497 66.14 -10.82 -6.05
CA LEU A 497 67.37 -10.07 -6.26
C LEU A 497 68.17 -10.58 -7.47
N SER A 498 68.21 -11.90 -7.68
CA SER A 498 68.87 -12.52 -8.82
C SER A 498 68.19 -12.12 -10.15
N SER A 499 66.86 -12.09 -10.16
CA SER A 499 66.06 -11.62 -11.30
C SER A 499 66.38 -10.17 -11.66
N LEU A 500 66.46 -9.27 -10.67
CA LEU A 500 66.77 -7.85 -10.89
C LEU A 500 68.18 -7.63 -11.45
N ARG A 501 69.17 -8.36 -10.93
CA ARG A 501 70.57 -8.27 -11.42
C ARG A 501 70.72 -8.74 -12.88
N SER A 502 69.85 -9.63 -13.33
CA SER A 502 69.89 -10.15 -14.71
C SER A 502 69.29 -9.19 -15.75
N ASN A 503 68.34 -8.34 -15.33
CA ASN A 503 67.55 -7.49 -16.22
C ASN A 503 68.11 -6.07 -16.39
N GLU A 504 68.97 -5.58 -15.49
CA GLU A 504 69.45 -4.20 -15.52
C GLU A 504 70.93 -4.08 -15.89
N ARG A 505 71.25 -3.09 -16.75
CA ARG A 505 72.62 -2.79 -17.23
C ARG A 505 73.18 -1.47 -16.66
N GLN A 506 72.54 -0.89 -15.64
CA GLN A 506 72.91 0.41 -15.04
C GLN A 506 73.38 0.26 -13.59
N GLU A 507 74.03 1.30 -13.06
CA GLU A 507 74.42 1.38 -11.64
C GLU A 507 73.19 1.36 -10.73
N GLN A 508 73.07 0.32 -9.90
CA GLN A 508 71.96 0.14 -8.96
C GLN A 508 72.28 0.73 -7.58
N PRO A 509 71.26 1.13 -6.80
CA PRO A 509 71.41 1.46 -5.38
C PRO A 509 71.94 0.28 -4.58
N GLN A 510 72.52 0.54 -3.40
CA GLN A 510 72.94 -0.53 -2.50
C GLN A 510 71.73 -1.22 -1.87
N ILE A 511 71.56 -2.52 -2.10
CA ILE A 511 70.49 -3.33 -1.50
C ILE A 511 71.01 -4.07 -0.26
N ILE A 512 70.36 -3.90 0.88
CA ILE A 512 70.71 -4.53 2.17
C ILE A 512 69.56 -5.40 2.67
N THR A 513 69.79 -6.70 2.82
CA THR A 513 68.84 -7.64 3.41
C THR A 513 69.10 -7.79 4.91
N ARG A 514 68.09 -7.55 5.75
CA ARG A 514 68.14 -7.74 7.21
C ARG A 514 67.04 -8.71 7.63
N LEU A 515 67.32 -10.00 7.48
CA LEU A 515 66.42 -11.08 7.83
C LEU A 515 66.95 -11.79 9.07
N PRO A 516 66.15 -11.96 10.15
CA PRO A 516 66.54 -12.80 11.28
C PRO A 516 66.85 -14.23 10.86
N GLU A 517 67.87 -14.86 11.46
CA GLU A 517 68.30 -16.24 11.09
C GLU A 517 67.24 -17.32 11.42
N ASN A 518 66.31 -17.04 12.35
CA ASN A 518 65.28 -17.98 12.81
C ASN A 518 63.87 -17.52 12.42
N LEU A 519 63.62 -17.28 11.13
CA LEU A 519 62.26 -17.00 10.63
C LEU A 519 61.49 -18.31 10.40
N PRO A 520 60.19 -18.38 10.77
CA PRO A 520 59.38 -19.52 10.41
C PRO A 520 59.09 -19.53 8.89
N PRO A 521 58.92 -20.71 8.27
CA PRO A 521 58.53 -20.79 6.87
C PRO A 521 57.16 -20.12 6.64
N VAL A 522 56.99 -19.49 5.49
CA VAL A 522 55.73 -18.85 5.08
C VAL A 522 54.90 -19.82 4.23
N GLN A 523 53.58 -19.73 4.30
CA GLN A 523 52.66 -20.57 3.54
C GLN A 523 52.15 -19.78 2.33
N ALA A 524 52.86 -19.86 1.21
CA ALA A 524 52.53 -19.08 0.02
C ALA A 524 52.89 -19.83 -1.27
N ASP A 525 52.39 -19.33 -2.38
CA ASP A 525 52.82 -19.78 -3.71
C ASP A 525 54.11 -19.04 -4.09
N GLY A 526 55.16 -19.80 -4.38
CA GLY A 526 56.51 -19.26 -4.57
C GLY A 526 56.64 -18.33 -5.76
N GLU A 527 55.91 -18.60 -6.85
CA GLU A 527 55.94 -17.74 -8.04
C GLU A 527 55.35 -16.36 -7.72
N TRP A 528 54.22 -16.34 -7.01
CA TRP A 528 53.55 -15.09 -6.62
C TRP A 528 54.33 -14.30 -5.57
N LEU A 529 55.00 -14.97 -4.62
CA LEU A 529 55.85 -14.31 -3.64
C LEU A 529 57.08 -13.66 -4.28
N VAL A 530 57.76 -14.38 -5.17
CA VAL A 530 58.88 -13.81 -5.93
C VAL A 530 58.40 -12.65 -6.82
N GLU A 531 57.20 -12.73 -7.40
CA GLU A 531 56.62 -11.64 -8.20
C GLU A 531 56.37 -10.38 -7.36
N VAL A 532 55.76 -10.50 -6.17
CA VAL A 532 55.54 -9.36 -5.25
C VAL A 532 56.86 -8.71 -4.87
N LEU A 533 57.84 -9.51 -4.44
CA LEU A 533 59.17 -9.02 -4.06
C LEU A 533 59.88 -8.35 -5.24
N THR A 534 59.85 -8.97 -6.42
CA THR A 534 60.46 -8.42 -7.63
C THR A 534 59.82 -7.09 -8.02
N LYS A 535 58.49 -6.97 -7.96
CA LYS A 535 57.77 -5.73 -8.29
C LYS A 535 58.04 -4.60 -7.28
N LEU A 536 58.10 -4.90 -5.99
CA LEU A 536 58.42 -3.91 -4.95
C LEU A 536 59.88 -3.44 -5.04
N LEU A 537 60.81 -4.37 -5.27
CA LEU A 537 62.22 -4.04 -5.45
C LEU A 537 62.50 -3.31 -6.78
N ASP A 538 61.85 -3.69 -7.89
CA ASP A 538 61.88 -2.96 -9.18
C ASP A 538 61.39 -1.52 -8.97
N ASN A 539 60.34 -1.34 -8.16
CA ASN A 539 59.83 -0.01 -7.79
C ASN A 539 60.87 0.79 -6.99
N ALA A 540 61.47 0.18 -5.97
CA ALA A 540 62.50 0.82 -5.15
C ALA A 540 63.74 1.22 -5.97
N CYS A 541 64.22 0.34 -6.86
CA CYS A 541 65.35 0.62 -7.75
C CYS A 541 65.08 1.79 -8.71
N LYS A 542 63.87 1.86 -9.28
CA LYS A 542 63.49 2.93 -10.22
C LYS A 542 63.45 4.33 -9.62
N PHE A 543 63.10 4.43 -8.34
CA PHE A 543 62.85 5.71 -7.68
C PHE A 543 63.94 6.11 -6.67
N THR A 544 65.00 5.31 -6.58
CA THR A 544 66.19 5.58 -5.74
C THR A 544 67.38 5.90 -6.61
N SER A 545 68.16 6.92 -6.23
CA SER A 545 69.40 7.25 -6.93
C SER A 545 70.45 6.14 -6.74
N PRO A 546 71.45 6.00 -7.64
CA PRO A 546 72.50 4.98 -7.50
C PRO A 546 73.32 5.10 -6.20
N GLN A 547 73.39 6.29 -5.59
CA GLN A 547 74.04 6.50 -4.29
C GLN A 547 73.13 6.21 -3.08
N GLY A 548 71.85 5.96 -3.32
CA GLY A 548 70.87 5.63 -2.29
C GLY A 548 70.94 4.18 -1.83
N GLN A 549 70.01 3.83 -0.94
CA GLN A 549 69.96 2.52 -0.31
C GLN A 549 68.54 1.95 -0.34
N ILE A 550 68.44 0.65 -0.55
CA ILE A 550 67.22 -0.14 -0.43
C ILE A 550 67.44 -1.17 0.67
N SER A 551 66.44 -1.40 1.53
CA SER A 551 66.51 -2.44 2.56
C SER A 551 65.28 -3.33 2.55
N VAL A 552 65.51 -4.63 2.73
CA VAL A 552 64.45 -5.64 2.93
C VAL A 552 64.54 -6.13 4.35
N GLN A 553 63.44 -6.03 5.10
CA GLN A 553 63.36 -6.38 6.51
C GLN A 553 62.12 -7.25 6.75
N THR A 554 62.14 -8.02 7.82
CA THR A 554 60.98 -8.81 8.25
C THR A 554 60.76 -8.65 9.73
N GLU A 555 59.51 -8.49 10.14
CA GLU A 555 59.10 -8.41 11.53
C GLU A 555 58.10 -9.52 11.85
N PHE A 556 58.36 -10.25 12.94
CA PHE A 556 57.47 -11.29 13.43
C PHE A 556 56.99 -10.93 14.84
N ASN A 557 55.72 -10.52 14.93
CA ASN A 557 55.10 -10.10 16.18
C ASN A 557 54.36 -11.22 16.93
N GLY A 558 54.71 -12.49 16.69
CA GLY A 558 54.12 -13.64 17.37
C GLY A 558 52.72 -14.03 16.90
N GLY A 559 52.22 -13.40 15.83
CA GLY A 559 50.92 -13.69 15.22
C GLY A 559 50.97 -14.85 14.21
N ILE A 560 49.95 -14.92 13.35
CA ILE A 560 49.86 -15.89 12.24
C ILE A 560 50.42 -15.36 10.91
N MET A 561 50.82 -14.10 10.88
CA MET A 561 51.37 -13.42 9.70
C MET A 561 52.79 -12.94 9.97
N LEU A 562 53.63 -13.01 8.95
CA LEU A 562 54.94 -12.37 8.90
C LEU A 562 54.81 -11.05 8.14
N GLU A 563 55.34 -9.96 8.69
CA GLU A 563 55.43 -8.68 7.97
C GLU A 563 56.77 -8.60 7.24
N VAL A 564 56.72 -8.18 5.97
CA VAL A 564 57.88 -7.93 5.12
C VAL A 564 57.86 -6.47 4.70
N THR A 565 58.97 -5.77 4.89
CA THR A 565 59.14 -4.36 4.55
C THR A 565 60.22 -4.19 3.49
N VAL A 566 59.89 -3.50 2.41
CA VAL A 566 60.85 -3.02 1.40
C VAL A 566 60.91 -1.50 1.50
N ALA A 567 62.02 -0.98 2.04
CA ALA A 567 62.23 0.44 2.26
C ALA A 567 63.34 1.00 1.36
N ASP A 568 63.13 2.20 0.82
CA ASP A 568 64.05 2.90 -0.07
C ASP A 568 64.32 4.33 0.40
N THR A 569 65.48 4.88 0.04
CA THR A 569 65.86 6.28 0.31
C THR A 569 65.61 7.19 -0.91
N GLY A 570 64.60 6.87 -1.71
CA GLY A 570 64.25 7.55 -2.95
C GLY A 570 63.44 8.82 -2.76
N ARG A 571 62.73 9.21 -3.83
CA ARG A 571 61.98 10.47 -3.94
C ARG A 571 60.80 10.63 -2.97
N GLY A 572 60.42 9.58 -2.24
CA GLY A 572 59.29 9.61 -1.30
C GLY A 572 57.91 9.71 -1.96
N ILE A 573 56.85 9.61 -1.14
CA ILE A 573 55.46 9.67 -1.56
C ILE A 573 54.73 10.72 -0.70
N GLU A 574 53.91 11.56 -1.31
CA GLU A 574 53.09 12.52 -0.55
C GLU A 574 52.02 11.79 0.28
N ARG A 575 51.72 12.30 1.48
CA ARG A 575 50.85 11.63 2.44
C ARG A 575 49.42 11.37 1.91
N ASN A 576 48.92 12.23 1.04
CA ASN A 576 47.63 12.08 0.36
C ASN A 576 47.63 11.04 -0.77
N GLN A 577 48.79 10.50 -1.14
CA GLN A 577 48.95 9.56 -2.26
C GLN A 577 49.28 8.13 -1.81
N LEU A 578 49.57 7.90 -0.51
CA LEU A 578 50.01 6.61 0.04
C LEU A 578 49.04 5.46 -0.22
N GLU A 579 47.74 5.74 -0.29
CA GLU A 579 46.73 4.72 -0.61
C GLU A 579 46.52 4.59 -2.12
N THR A 580 46.54 5.72 -2.84
CA THR A 580 46.32 5.76 -4.29
C THR A 580 47.45 5.13 -5.12
N VAL A 581 48.66 4.98 -4.56
CA VAL A 581 49.77 4.32 -5.28
C VAL A 581 49.49 2.84 -5.60
N PHE A 582 48.54 2.21 -4.92
CA PHE A 582 48.10 0.84 -5.20
C PHE A 582 46.98 0.77 -6.26
N ASP A 583 46.51 1.91 -6.75
CA ASP A 583 45.46 1.96 -7.77
C ASP A 583 45.98 1.67 -9.17
N ARG A 584 45.08 1.16 -10.01
CA ARG A 584 45.40 0.70 -11.36
C ARG A 584 45.84 1.87 -12.22
N PHE A 585 46.97 1.69 -12.90
CA PHE A 585 47.56 2.71 -13.79
C PHE A 585 47.92 4.02 -13.07
N TYR A 586 47.96 4.03 -11.74
CA TYR A 586 48.37 5.21 -11.00
C TYR A 586 49.85 5.50 -11.26
N GLN A 587 50.15 6.74 -11.61
CA GLN A 587 51.50 7.27 -11.78
C GLN A 587 51.53 8.72 -11.32
N GLU A 588 52.53 9.08 -10.51
CA GLU A 588 52.67 10.44 -9.98
C GLU A 588 53.05 11.46 -11.08
N GLU A 589 53.77 11.02 -12.12
CA GLU A 589 54.05 11.83 -13.32
C GLU A 589 53.04 11.53 -14.42
N GLY A 590 52.29 12.54 -14.88
CA GLY A 590 51.36 12.38 -16.01
C GLY A 590 52.07 11.96 -17.31
N ALA A 591 51.34 11.30 -18.22
CA ALA A 591 51.87 10.63 -19.41
C ALA A 591 52.82 11.46 -20.32
N LEU A 592 52.78 12.79 -20.25
CA LEU A 592 53.60 13.73 -21.02
C LEU A 592 54.92 14.18 -20.35
N ARG A 593 55.12 13.94 -19.04
CA ARG A 593 56.32 14.38 -18.29
C ARG A 593 57.22 13.23 -17.82
N ARG A 594 57.08 12.07 -18.46
CA ARG A 594 57.74 10.82 -18.06
C ARG A 594 59.26 10.98 -18.04
N THR A 595 59.86 10.93 -16.84
CA THR A 595 61.31 10.77 -16.66
C THR A 595 61.69 9.34 -16.29
N THR A 596 60.77 8.60 -15.67
CA THR A 596 60.95 7.20 -15.21
C THR A 596 59.82 6.31 -15.75
N GLY A 597 60.17 5.12 -16.23
CA GLY A 597 59.25 4.21 -16.93
C GLY A 597 58.54 3.21 -16.01
N GLY A 598 57.22 3.06 -16.15
CA GLY A 598 56.43 2.06 -15.42
C GLY A 598 55.08 1.77 -16.10
N THR A 599 54.46 0.65 -15.75
CA THR A 599 53.12 0.25 -16.23
C THR A 599 51.99 0.79 -15.37
N GLY A 600 52.29 1.21 -14.13
CA GLY A 600 51.29 1.60 -13.13
C GLY A 600 50.42 0.42 -12.64
N LEU A 601 50.74 -0.82 -13.03
CA LEU A 601 49.99 -2.02 -12.61
C LEU A 601 50.72 -2.85 -11.55
N GLY A 602 52.03 -2.64 -11.37
CA GLY A 602 52.84 -3.46 -10.46
C GLY A 602 52.32 -3.48 -9.02
N LEU A 603 52.11 -2.31 -8.41
CA LEU A 603 51.61 -2.23 -7.03
C LEU A 603 50.16 -2.72 -6.89
N ALA A 604 49.33 -2.53 -7.92
CA ALA A 604 47.98 -3.09 -7.96
C ALA A 604 47.97 -4.62 -7.99
N ILE A 605 48.90 -5.24 -8.73
CA ILE A 605 49.13 -6.70 -8.75
C ILE A 605 49.58 -7.17 -7.37
N CYS A 606 50.55 -6.48 -6.73
CA CYS A 606 50.99 -6.83 -5.38
C CYS A 606 49.82 -6.83 -4.39
N ARG A 607 48.96 -5.81 -4.44
CA ARG A 607 47.75 -5.74 -3.60
C ARG A 607 46.83 -6.95 -3.80
N GLN A 608 46.53 -7.32 -5.04
CA GLN A 608 45.67 -8.48 -5.31
C GLN A 608 46.29 -9.81 -4.85
N ILE A 609 47.61 -9.98 -4.99
CA ILE A 609 48.30 -11.18 -4.53
C ILE A 609 48.25 -11.29 -3.01
N VAL A 610 48.63 -10.21 -2.31
CA VAL A 610 48.69 -10.18 -0.83
C VAL A 610 47.28 -10.37 -0.24
N THR A 611 46.26 -9.72 -0.80
CA THR A 611 44.86 -9.95 -0.41
C THR A 611 44.42 -11.38 -0.70
N GLY A 612 44.92 -12.01 -1.77
CA GLY A 612 44.69 -13.43 -2.08
C GLY A 612 45.21 -14.39 -1.00
N TRP A 613 46.25 -14.01 -0.26
CA TRP A 613 46.73 -14.75 0.92
C TRP A 613 45.99 -14.39 2.22
N GLY A 614 45.03 -13.47 2.17
CA GLY A 614 44.37 -12.90 3.35
C GLY A 614 45.24 -11.91 4.13
N GLY A 615 46.31 -11.39 3.50
CA GLY A 615 47.17 -10.35 4.05
C GLY A 615 46.78 -8.93 3.64
N GLU A 616 47.57 -7.98 4.11
CA GLU A 616 47.44 -6.55 3.86
C GLU A 616 48.75 -6.00 3.30
N ILE A 617 48.66 -5.00 2.41
CA ILE A 617 49.80 -4.24 1.87
C ILE A 617 49.55 -2.74 2.05
N TRP A 618 50.54 -2.00 2.50
CA TRP A 618 50.46 -0.54 2.67
C TRP A 618 51.81 0.13 2.42
N ALA A 619 51.80 1.46 2.36
CA ALA A 619 53.00 2.27 2.17
C ALA A 619 53.08 3.37 3.23
N ASP A 620 54.29 3.61 3.72
CA ASP A 620 54.65 4.68 4.63
C ASP A 620 55.73 5.58 4.00
N SER A 621 55.53 6.90 4.10
CA SER A 621 56.55 7.88 3.70
C SER A 621 56.38 9.17 4.51
N ALA A 622 57.50 9.78 4.90
CA ALA A 622 57.50 11.08 5.59
C ALA A 622 57.29 12.27 4.64
N GLY A 623 57.12 12.02 3.33
CA GLY A 623 56.92 13.01 2.29
C GLY A 623 58.01 12.96 1.22
N LYS A 624 58.02 13.96 0.34
CA LYS A 624 58.99 14.03 -0.77
C LYS A 624 60.43 14.09 -0.27
N ASP A 625 61.29 13.38 -0.98
CA ASP A 625 62.73 13.20 -0.75
C ASP A 625 63.09 12.57 0.60
N GLN A 626 62.13 11.89 1.25
CA GLN A 626 62.34 11.20 2.52
C GLN A 626 62.32 9.66 2.39
N GLY A 627 62.33 9.13 1.18
CA GLY A 627 62.20 7.69 0.94
C GLY A 627 60.79 7.15 1.17
N SER A 628 60.61 5.85 0.98
CA SER A 628 59.33 5.15 1.14
C SER A 628 59.54 3.74 1.69
N SER A 629 58.57 3.26 2.46
CA SER A 629 58.54 1.90 2.98
C SER A 629 57.26 1.22 2.53
N PHE A 630 57.37 0.12 1.80
CA PHE A 630 56.25 -0.71 1.42
C PHE A 630 56.21 -1.95 2.32
N HIS A 631 55.08 -2.17 2.95
CA HIS A 631 54.87 -3.24 3.92
C HIS A 631 53.84 -4.21 3.38
N PHE A 632 54.06 -5.52 3.53
CA PHE A 632 53.01 -6.51 3.28
C PHE A 632 53.07 -7.65 4.29
N THR A 633 51.92 -8.30 4.52
CA THR A 633 51.82 -9.47 5.39
C THR A 633 51.59 -10.76 4.62
N ILE A 634 52.20 -11.84 5.11
CA ILE A 634 52.10 -13.19 4.51
C ILE A 634 51.87 -14.24 5.61
N PRO A 635 50.98 -15.23 5.42
CA PRO A 635 50.71 -16.23 6.43
C PRO A 635 51.93 -17.13 6.69
N ILE A 636 52.14 -17.47 7.95
CA ILE A 636 53.20 -18.36 8.40
C ILE A 636 52.71 -19.81 8.32
N PHE A 637 53.57 -20.71 7.86
CA PHE A 637 53.27 -22.13 7.88
C PHE A 637 53.26 -22.66 9.31
N THR A 638 52.07 -23.06 9.77
CA THR A 638 51.90 -23.78 11.03
C THR A 638 51.83 -25.27 10.73
N ASN A 639 52.84 -26.02 11.18
CA ASN A 639 52.87 -27.47 11.00
C ASN A 639 51.84 -28.10 11.95
N ASN A 640 50.62 -28.33 11.47
CA ASN A 640 49.54 -29.00 12.22
C ASN A 640 49.79 -30.53 12.37
N ASN A 641 50.98 -30.92 12.85
CA ASN A 641 51.34 -32.30 13.16
C ASN A 641 51.30 -32.64 14.66
N ASN A 642 50.54 -31.87 15.45
CA ASN A 642 50.11 -32.27 16.79
C ASN A 642 48.58 -32.26 16.86
N GLN A 643 47.94 -33.28 16.30
CA GLN A 643 46.64 -33.77 16.77
C GLN A 643 46.81 -35.19 17.29
#